data_AF-A0A2S0NJB0-F1
#
_entry.id   AF-A0A2S0NJB0-F1
#
_cell.length_a   1.000
_cell.length_b   1.000
_cell.length_c   1.000
_cell.angle_alpha   90.00
_cell.angle_beta   90.00
_cell.angle_gamma   90.00
#
_symmetry.space_group_name_H-M   'P 1'
#
loop_
_entity.id
_entity.type
_entity.pdbx_description
1 polymer ?
#
loop_
_entity_poly.entity_id
_entity_poly.type
_entity_poly.pdbx_seq_one_letter_code
_entity_poly.pdbx_strand_id
1 'polypeptide(L)'
;MISKNFEFIKEVDPQENKIYNLYLDIQEKISENNWPFRRNCGIAIEGLTKMVFNKPLDTFFDLNDALEEIREKYWIKRNTGLPPVIYNSFKTLQQQRNSESHYSNGLYTENKQTLLQKINLIKQLFNVSAFIINEFVDRFDYNVVDINSFNEDDYIDNQITSFKTILNEEQKINQKENINQDDKLILIDKTSIADIILTEKVCFYIPSYQRKYSWTTEFCEDLIDNIYENQATNESQFFGSIAITINDLENDYKSFRLIDGQQRITTSLIIFRAIRDLITDKRSIEQVPEEINKIYGINISNKIINASGNSKEEAALKKLIKYEKSAYTFNKEFLEYKHTNLWKNYCTIYSKLQKIMELNSVEEIIGFCSYYANKYVLSCIDFKKTLDQEMEIFENLNSKGMELSIMDLCKNALFLKINTKVFEQNEEEIVKIFNKNLNIFESDKKELIEKKDDQKRELEESFIYTYLIHKLRSDKHQQKDRRRMLKLFTDTLDGENWNIDDFRKKVENIGKYFSLFLEIKLKNYKDKRSSLYEFKNELDVFDKSALISLLFYISDIFEIGYDTNSKKISYNSAEIEKIKKIFLEIEKWSFGVVQFRGGQSSVGTTLGLEKYIDSIKTRSSYYDELDKYIGKWLAGKAGGADGNDKNIPKINPDSKTPTSDEFISSLKSKNVKTPVKETFLKRIEEYAFNQGNNRKRIEFDQPTIEHIIPKTLSNEWKEYLKQNSNDDYTTEQIVDAAKSKQDMIGNLLIFDKVDNIKASNKLFKDKKEWYKRSNSMSAGLEIKNGICLTNIDIFSFKESEERTEALATLLAKTIYNYE
;
A
#
# COMPACT_ATOMS: atom_id res chain seq x y z
N MET A 1 -47.38 27.59 -4.82
CA MET A 1 -47.62 28.21 -6.15
C MET A 1 -47.63 27.09 -7.17
N ILE A 2 -48.56 27.12 -8.12
CA ILE A 2 -48.63 26.15 -9.23
C ILE A 2 -47.47 26.49 -10.18
N SER A 3 -46.64 25.49 -10.51
CA SER A 3 -45.54 25.62 -11.46
C SER A 3 -46.03 26.23 -12.78
N LYS A 4 -45.33 27.24 -13.30
CA LYS A 4 -45.75 27.92 -14.55
C LYS A 4 -45.38 27.18 -15.83
N ASN A 5 -44.74 26.01 -15.69
CA ASN A 5 -44.18 25.27 -16.80
C ASN A 5 -45.19 24.89 -17.91
N PHE A 6 -46.50 24.86 -17.68
CA PHE A 6 -47.48 24.55 -18.75
C PHE A 6 -48.47 25.68 -19.02
N GLU A 7 -48.24 26.90 -18.52
CA GLU A 7 -49.16 28.05 -18.74
C GLU A 7 -49.42 28.30 -20.24
N PHE A 8 -48.44 28.03 -21.11
CA PHE A 8 -48.56 28.19 -22.57
C PHE A 8 -49.62 27.27 -23.22
N ILE A 9 -50.05 26.20 -22.55
CA ILE A 9 -51.10 25.30 -23.07
C ILE A 9 -52.49 25.93 -22.93
N LYS A 10 -52.69 26.80 -21.94
CA LYS A 10 -53.99 27.47 -21.71
C LYS A 10 -54.42 28.34 -22.89
N GLU A 11 -53.46 28.95 -23.57
CA GLU A 11 -53.72 29.85 -24.69
C GLU A 11 -54.23 29.12 -25.94
N VAL A 12 -53.98 27.80 -26.04
CA VAL A 12 -54.36 26.99 -27.21
C VAL A 12 -55.55 26.05 -26.97
N ASP A 13 -56.12 26.02 -25.75
CA ASP A 13 -57.23 25.15 -25.33
C ASP A 13 -58.55 25.94 -25.10
N PRO A 14 -59.52 25.97 -26.05
CA PRO A 14 -60.68 26.86 -25.97
C PRO A 14 -61.79 26.44 -24.98
N GLN A 15 -62.47 27.45 -24.43
CA GLN A 15 -63.73 27.52 -23.64
C GLN A 15 -64.02 26.53 -22.50
N GLU A 16 -63.27 25.45 -22.30
CA GLU A 16 -63.43 24.56 -21.13
C GLU A 16 -62.10 24.13 -20.48
N ASN A 17 -60.93 24.52 -21.04
CA ASN A 17 -59.59 24.20 -20.51
C ASN A 17 -59.39 22.70 -20.19
N LYS A 18 -60.01 21.81 -20.96
CA LYS A 18 -60.04 20.37 -20.63
C LYS A 18 -58.65 19.73 -20.64
N ILE A 19 -57.84 20.07 -21.63
CA ILE A 19 -56.48 19.54 -21.76
C ILE A 19 -55.56 20.28 -20.80
N TYR A 20 -55.67 21.61 -20.70
CA TYR A 20 -54.89 22.39 -19.75
C TYR A 20 -55.07 21.94 -18.29
N ASN A 21 -56.31 21.63 -17.89
CA ASN A 21 -56.61 21.09 -16.56
C ASN A 21 -55.93 19.74 -16.31
N LEU A 22 -55.72 18.90 -17.33
CA LEU A 22 -54.97 17.65 -17.19
C LEU A 22 -53.48 17.93 -16.93
N TYR A 23 -52.88 18.91 -17.60
CA TYR A 23 -51.49 19.31 -17.32
C TYR A 23 -51.35 19.89 -15.90
N LEU A 24 -52.31 20.69 -15.46
CA LEU A 24 -52.36 21.18 -14.07
C LEU A 24 -52.46 20.02 -13.06
N ASP A 25 -53.34 19.06 -13.31
CA ASP A 25 -53.49 17.87 -12.47
C ASP A 25 -52.19 17.05 -12.40
N ILE A 26 -51.47 16.89 -13.52
CA ILE A 26 -50.15 16.24 -13.55
C ILE A 26 -49.14 16.99 -12.66
N GLN A 27 -49.15 18.32 -12.70
CA GLN A 27 -48.25 19.14 -11.89
C GLN A 27 -48.59 19.09 -10.39
N GLU A 28 -49.86 19.19 -10.03
CA GLU A 28 -50.33 19.22 -8.64
C GLU A 28 -50.19 17.85 -7.95
N LYS A 29 -50.46 16.77 -8.68
CA LYS A 29 -50.50 15.40 -8.13
C LYS A 29 -49.20 14.64 -8.31
N ILE A 30 -48.11 15.32 -8.68
CA ILE A 30 -46.77 14.72 -8.84
C ILE A 30 -46.31 13.96 -7.57
N SER A 31 -46.69 14.43 -6.38
CA SER A 31 -46.35 13.79 -5.10
C SER A 31 -47.30 12.67 -4.66
N GLU A 32 -48.44 12.48 -5.35
CA GLU A 32 -49.41 11.45 -4.98
C GLU A 32 -48.97 10.07 -5.53
N ASN A 33 -49.04 9.04 -4.68
CA ASN A 33 -48.59 7.68 -5.04
C ASN A 33 -49.70 6.80 -5.63
N ASN A 34 -50.98 7.18 -5.48
CA ASN A 34 -52.15 6.42 -5.95
C ASN A 34 -52.81 7.08 -7.18
N TRP A 35 -52.11 8.01 -7.84
CA TRP A 35 -52.59 8.72 -9.01
C TRP A 35 -51.86 8.19 -10.26
N PRO A 36 -52.57 7.86 -11.37
CA PRO A 36 -51.97 7.21 -12.54
C PRO A 36 -51.13 8.18 -13.36
N PHE A 37 -49.93 8.49 -12.86
CA PHE A 37 -49.12 9.62 -13.27
C PHE A 37 -48.53 9.43 -14.67
N ARG A 38 -47.96 8.24 -14.94
CA ARG A 38 -47.32 7.96 -16.24
C ARG A 38 -48.37 7.92 -17.36
N ARG A 39 -49.53 7.34 -17.08
CA ARG A 39 -50.69 7.25 -17.97
C ARG A 39 -51.20 8.63 -18.33
N ASN A 40 -51.39 9.50 -17.33
CA ASN A 40 -51.89 10.85 -17.57
C ASN A 40 -50.91 11.71 -18.38
N CYS A 41 -49.60 11.55 -18.20
CA CYS A 41 -48.60 12.18 -19.08
C CYS A 41 -48.78 11.78 -20.55
N GLY A 42 -49.07 10.50 -20.82
CA GLY A 42 -49.38 10.04 -22.18
C GLY A 42 -50.69 10.62 -22.73
N ILE A 43 -51.76 10.61 -21.93
CA ILE A 43 -53.07 11.16 -22.31
C ILE A 43 -52.96 12.67 -22.62
N ALA A 44 -52.12 13.39 -21.89
CA ALA A 44 -51.90 14.82 -22.09
C ALA A 44 -51.30 15.15 -23.47
N ILE A 45 -50.38 14.32 -23.98
CA ILE A 45 -49.85 14.46 -25.35
C ILE A 45 -50.89 14.06 -26.40
N GLU A 46 -51.63 12.98 -26.17
CA GLU A 46 -52.70 12.55 -27.09
C GLU A 46 -53.75 13.65 -27.27
N GLY A 47 -54.21 14.22 -26.15
CA GLY A 47 -55.18 15.32 -26.14
C GLY A 47 -54.66 16.59 -26.81
N LEU A 48 -53.41 16.99 -26.49
CA LEU A 48 -52.78 18.15 -27.13
C LEU A 48 -52.64 17.96 -28.65
N THR A 49 -52.23 16.78 -29.09
CA THR A 49 -52.05 16.46 -30.51
C THR A 49 -53.38 16.48 -31.27
N LYS A 50 -54.44 15.87 -30.69
CA LYS A 50 -55.80 15.93 -31.25
C LYS A 50 -56.27 17.37 -31.42
N MET A 51 -56.05 18.19 -30.40
CA MET A 51 -56.47 19.59 -30.38
C MET A 51 -55.75 20.40 -31.46
N VAL A 52 -54.43 20.32 -31.53
CA VAL A 52 -53.62 21.08 -32.50
C VAL A 52 -53.93 20.70 -33.95
N PHE A 53 -54.29 19.44 -34.21
CA PHE A 53 -54.65 18.97 -35.56
C PHE A 53 -56.17 18.88 -35.81
N ASN A 54 -57.00 19.52 -34.97
CA ASN A 54 -58.47 19.57 -35.10
C ASN A 54 -59.15 18.19 -35.28
N LYS A 55 -58.69 17.18 -34.54
CA LYS A 55 -59.31 15.84 -34.53
C LYS A 55 -60.49 15.76 -33.57
N PRO A 56 -61.58 15.03 -33.90
CA PRO A 56 -62.67 14.79 -32.97
C PRO A 56 -62.15 14.07 -31.72
N LEU A 57 -62.45 14.60 -30.53
CA LEU A 57 -61.95 14.08 -29.26
C LEU A 57 -62.35 12.61 -29.01
N ASP A 58 -63.49 12.19 -29.55
CA ASP A 58 -64.08 10.86 -29.39
C ASP A 58 -63.45 9.77 -30.30
N THR A 59 -62.47 10.13 -31.12
CA THR A 59 -61.74 9.14 -31.95
C THR A 59 -60.67 8.40 -31.13
N PHE A 60 -60.55 7.09 -31.35
CA PHE A 60 -59.42 6.33 -30.82
C PHE A 60 -58.13 6.87 -31.45
N PHE A 61 -57.20 7.32 -30.60
CA PHE A 61 -55.97 7.95 -31.02
C PHE A 61 -55.00 7.85 -29.85
N ASP A 62 -54.03 6.97 -29.98
CA ASP A 62 -53.05 6.70 -28.95
C ASP A 62 -51.73 7.45 -29.17
N LEU A 63 -50.76 7.23 -28.29
CA LEU A 63 -49.47 7.92 -28.33
C LEU A 63 -48.61 7.52 -29.56
N ASN A 64 -48.84 6.34 -30.17
CA ASN A 64 -48.23 5.99 -31.46
C ASN A 64 -48.85 6.79 -32.59
N ASP A 65 -50.18 6.88 -32.61
CA ASP A 65 -50.90 7.68 -33.61
C ASP A 65 -50.46 9.15 -33.54
N ALA A 66 -50.29 9.67 -32.32
CA ALA A 66 -49.76 11.01 -32.08
C ALA A 66 -48.33 11.19 -32.64
N LEU A 67 -47.43 10.24 -32.38
CA LEU A 67 -46.05 10.30 -32.86
C LEU A 67 -45.96 10.26 -34.39
N GLU A 68 -46.68 9.34 -35.03
CA GLU A 68 -46.66 9.22 -36.50
C GLU A 68 -47.30 10.44 -37.16
N GLU A 69 -48.39 10.99 -36.62
CA GLU A 69 -49.01 12.20 -37.16
C GLU A 69 -48.09 13.42 -37.04
N ILE A 70 -47.44 13.61 -35.88
CA ILE A 70 -46.46 14.69 -35.69
C ILE A 70 -45.27 14.51 -36.65
N ARG A 71 -44.78 13.28 -36.81
CA ARG A 71 -43.67 12.97 -37.71
C ARG A 71 -44.02 13.26 -39.17
N GLU A 72 -45.21 12.85 -39.61
CA GLU A 72 -45.69 13.09 -40.97
C GLU A 72 -45.87 14.59 -41.23
N LYS A 73 -46.57 15.30 -40.33
CA LYS A 73 -46.79 16.75 -40.46
C LYS A 73 -45.48 17.54 -40.40
N TYR A 74 -44.53 17.14 -39.55
CA TYR A 74 -43.21 17.76 -39.48
C TYR A 74 -42.41 17.54 -40.76
N TRP A 75 -42.44 16.31 -41.31
CA TRP A 75 -41.78 16.00 -42.58
C TRP A 75 -42.36 16.84 -43.72
N ILE A 76 -43.69 16.97 -43.80
CA ILE A 76 -44.36 17.82 -44.79
C ILE A 76 -43.94 19.30 -44.62
N LYS A 77 -43.80 19.79 -43.39
CA LYS A 77 -43.49 21.20 -43.10
C LYS A 77 -42.00 21.56 -43.28
N ARG A 78 -41.08 20.66 -42.93
CA ARG A 78 -39.63 20.95 -42.84
C ARG A 78 -38.75 20.11 -43.78
N ASN A 79 -39.30 19.05 -44.40
CA ASN A 79 -38.58 18.08 -45.23
C ASN A 79 -37.40 17.40 -44.52
N THR A 80 -37.53 17.17 -43.20
CA THR A 80 -36.54 16.51 -42.35
C THR A 80 -37.23 15.60 -41.33
N GLY A 81 -36.52 14.59 -40.80
CA GLY A 81 -37.01 13.78 -39.68
C GLY A 81 -37.17 14.60 -38.39
N LEU A 82 -37.92 14.07 -37.42
CA LEU A 82 -38.06 14.71 -36.10
C LEU A 82 -36.69 14.86 -35.42
N PRO A 83 -36.43 15.97 -34.71
CA PRO A 83 -35.22 16.13 -33.92
C PRO A 83 -35.03 14.96 -32.94
N PRO A 84 -33.82 14.38 -32.82
CA PRO A 84 -33.59 13.21 -31.97
C PRO A 84 -34.03 13.39 -30.52
N VAL A 85 -33.86 14.60 -29.96
CA VAL A 85 -34.31 14.95 -28.60
C VAL A 85 -35.82 14.76 -28.45
N ILE A 86 -36.62 15.27 -29.40
CA ILE A 86 -38.08 15.17 -29.38
C ILE A 86 -38.53 13.72 -29.58
N TYR A 87 -37.90 13.00 -30.51
CA TYR A 87 -38.18 11.59 -30.74
C TYR A 87 -37.92 10.73 -29.48
N ASN A 88 -36.79 10.98 -28.80
CA ASN A 88 -36.42 10.27 -27.56
C ASN A 88 -37.34 10.64 -26.39
N SER A 89 -37.75 11.91 -26.27
CA SER A 89 -38.74 12.33 -25.28
C SER A 89 -40.08 11.60 -25.46
N PHE A 90 -40.55 11.49 -26.71
CA PHE A 90 -41.74 10.71 -27.07
C PHE A 90 -41.61 9.23 -26.72
N LYS A 91 -40.47 8.60 -27.07
CA LYS A 91 -40.22 7.18 -26.75
C LYS A 91 -40.16 6.94 -25.25
N THR A 92 -39.63 7.89 -24.48
CA THR A 92 -39.61 7.82 -23.02
C THR A 92 -41.02 7.85 -22.44
N LEU A 93 -41.88 8.79 -22.88
CA LEU A 93 -43.29 8.86 -22.46
C LEU A 93 -44.05 7.56 -22.78
N GLN A 94 -43.79 7.00 -23.97
CA GLN A 94 -44.38 5.73 -24.40
C GLN A 94 -43.97 4.54 -23.52
N GLN A 95 -42.68 4.38 -23.26
CA GLN A 95 -42.17 3.30 -22.41
C GLN A 95 -42.71 3.40 -20.98
N GLN A 96 -42.74 4.62 -20.43
CA GLN A 96 -43.24 4.87 -19.08
C GLN A 96 -44.73 4.58 -18.97
N ARG A 97 -45.54 4.95 -19.96
CA ARG A 97 -46.97 4.59 -19.99
C ARG A 97 -47.20 3.08 -20.07
N ASN A 98 -46.47 2.38 -20.94
CA ASN A 98 -46.65 0.93 -21.13
C ASN A 98 -46.23 0.13 -19.89
N SER A 99 -45.27 0.64 -19.11
CA SER A 99 -44.82 0.04 -17.85
C SER A 99 -45.82 0.10 -16.69
N GLU A 100 -46.96 0.79 -16.85
CA GLU A 100 -48.01 0.94 -15.82
C GLU A 100 -49.05 -0.19 -15.84
N SER A 101 -48.84 -1.24 -16.64
CA SER A 101 -49.83 -2.28 -16.89
C SER A 101 -49.73 -3.50 -15.95
N HIS A 102 -50.06 -3.31 -14.67
CA HIS A 102 -50.58 -4.40 -13.82
C HIS A 102 -51.84 -3.94 -13.07
N TYR A 103 -53.00 -4.22 -13.67
CA TYR A 103 -54.31 -4.03 -13.06
C TYR A 103 -54.58 -5.20 -12.09
N SER A 104 -54.58 -4.95 -10.78
CA SER A 104 -55.15 -5.89 -9.81
C SER A 104 -56.08 -5.15 -8.84
N ASN A 105 -57.38 -5.47 -8.89
CA ASN A 105 -58.39 -5.14 -7.88
C ASN A 105 -58.57 -3.66 -7.49
N GLY A 106 -58.67 -2.75 -8.47
CA GLY A 106 -59.21 -1.39 -8.23
C GLY A 106 -58.33 -0.46 -7.38
N LEU A 107 -57.08 -0.86 -7.09
CA LEU A 107 -56.05 -0.03 -6.46
C LEU A 107 -54.89 0.10 -7.46
N TYR A 108 -54.66 1.30 -7.97
CA TYR A 108 -53.46 1.60 -8.76
C TYR A 108 -52.24 1.42 -7.86
N THR A 109 -51.44 0.40 -8.13
CA THR A 109 -50.13 0.24 -7.50
C THR A 109 -49.07 0.61 -8.53
N GLU A 110 -48.71 1.90 -8.59
CA GLU A 110 -47.54 2.31 -9.36
C GLU A 110 -46.29 1.68 -8.72
N ASN A 111 -45.40 1.11 -9.54
CA ASN A 111 -44.02 0.90 -9.12
C ASN A 111 -43.45 2.24 -8.64
N LYS A 112 -43.08 2.34 -7.36
CA LYS A 112 -42.61 3.57 -6.68
C LYS A 112 -41.61 4.34 -7.54
N GLN A 113 -42.06 5.41 -8.21
CA GLN A 113 -41.16 6.38 -8.83
C GLN A 113 -40.68 7.35 -7.77
N THR A 114 -39.38 7.60 -7.76
CA THR A 114 -38.81 8.74 -7.04
C THR A 114 -39.37 10.05 -7.62
N LEU A 115 -39.43 11.11 -6.83
CA LEU A 115 -39.88 12.41 -7.33
C LEU A 115 -39.03 12.90 -8.50
N LEU A 116 -37.72 12.65 -8.47
CA LEU A 116 -36.82 13.00 -9.57
C LEU A 116 -37.18 12.27 -10.87
N GLN A 117 -37.59 11.00 -10.80
CA GLN A 117 -38.10 10.27 -11.97
C GLN A 117 -39.41 10.88 -12.50
N LYS A 118 -40.29 11.35 -11.60
CA LYS A 118 -41.53 12.05 -11.99
C LYS A 118 -41.26 13.43 -12.60
N ILE A 119 -40.34 14.22 -12.04
CA ILE A 119 -39.89 15.52 -12.59
C ILE A 119 -39.26 15.32 -13.97
N ASN A 120 -38.38 14.33 -14.13
CA ASN A 120 -37.80 14.00 -15.43
C ASN A 120 -38.88 13.64 -16.47
N LEU A 121 -39.91 12.90 -16.06
CA LEU A 121 -41.04 12.58 -16.95
C LEU A 121 -41.84 13.82 -17.34
N ILE A 122 -42.07 14.76 -16.41
CA ILE A 122 -42.69 16.06 -16.70
C ILE A 122 -41.82 16.89 -17.65
N LYS A 123 -40.50 16.86 -17.50
CA LYS A 123 -39.59 17.54 -18.43
C LYS A 123 -39.69 16.98 -19.85
N GLN A 124 -39.83 15.65 -19.99
CA GLN A 124 -40.10 15.04 -21.30
C GLN A 124 -41.46 15.48 -21.86
N LEU A 125 -42.50 15.50 -21.01
CA LEU A 125 -43.82 16.00 -21.36
C LEU A 125 -43.75 17.46 -21.85
N PHE A 126 -43.07 18.34 -21.10
CA PHE A 126 -42.83 19.74 -21.47
C PHE A 126 -42.14 19.89 -22.81
N ASN A 127 -41.02 19.18 -23.03
CA ASN A 127 -40.26 19.29 -24.29
C ASN A 127 -41.13 18.93 -25.50
N VAL A 128 -41.95 17.88 -25.38
CA VAL A 128 -42.84 17.46 -26.44
C VAL A 128 -43.98 18.47 -26.65
N SER A 129 -44.65 18.91 -25.58
CA SER A 129 -45.75 19.87 -25.68
C SER A 129 -45.32 21.21 -26.24
N ALA A 130 -44.17 21.73 -25.78
CA ALA A 130 -43.58 22.97 -26.28
C ALA A 130 -43.21 22.87 -27.77
N PHE A 131 -42.65 21.73 -28.19
CA PHE A 131 -42.34 21.49 -29.59
C PHE A 131 -43.61 21.46 -30.46
N ILE A 132 -44.65 20.75 -30.04
CA ILE A 132 -45.91 20.66 -30.79
C ILE A 132 -46.51 22.05 -30.99
N ILE A 133 -46.58 22.86 -29.93
CA ILE A 133 -47.15 24.21 -30.02
C ILE A 133 -46.29 25.12 -30.90
N ASN A 134 -44.97 25.16 -30.68
CA ASN A 134 -44.08 26.01 -31.47
C ASN A 134 -44.06 25.67 -32.97
N GLU A 135 -44.14 24.38 -33.30
CA GLU A 135 -44.03 23.95 -34.70
C GLU A 135 -45.37 23.89 -35.43
N PHE A 136 -46.51 23.74 -34.76
CA PHE A 136 -47.78 23.47 -35.46
C PHE A 136 -48.92 24.45 -35.16
N VAL A 137 -48.79 25.35 -34.19
CA VAL A 137 -49.80 26.39 -33.93
C VAL A 137 -49.38 27.68 -34.63
N ASP A 138 -50.24 28.19 -35.53
CA ASP A 138 -49.96 29.40 -36.29
C ASP A 138 -50.11 30.67 -35.42
N ARG A 139 -49.13 31.57 -35.52
CA ARG A 139 -48.98 32.76 -34.67
C ARG A 139 -50.03 33.86 -34.89
N PHE A 140 -50.97 33.68 -35.83
CA PHE A 140 -51.97 34.69 -36.19
C PHE A 140 -53.34 34.48 -35.51
N ASP A 141 -53.61 33.31 -34.93
CA ASP A 141 -54.90 32.98 -34.31
C ASP A 141 -54.89 33.04 -32.76
N TYR A 142 -53.71 33.16 -32.13
CA TYR A 142 -53.54 33.13 -30.67
C TYR A 142 -52.55 34.20 -30.19
N ASN A 143 -52.79 34.78 -29.00
CA ASN A 143 -51.83 35.69 -28.35
C ASN A 143 -50.59 34.88 -27.95
N VAL A 144 -49.49 35.02 -28.68
CA VAL A 144 -48.26 34.23 -28.46
C VAL A 144 -47.61 34.58 -27.12
N VAL A 145 -47.50 33.58 -26.22
CA VAL A 145 -46.70 33.63 -25.00
C VAL A 145 -45.30 33.06 -25.28
N ASP A 146 -44.25 33.72 -24.80
CA ASP A 146 -42.89 33.14 -24.80
C ASP A 146 -42.87 31.84 -23.99
N ILE A 147 -42.59 30.72 -24.64
CA ILE A 147 -42.37 29.44 -23.95
C ILE A 147 -41.00 29.52 -23.26
N ASN A 148 -41.01 29.83 -21.97
CA ASN A 148 -39.81 29.84 -21.13
C ASN A 148 -39.18 28.44 -21.02
N SER A 149 -37.89 28.36 -20.72
CA SER A 149 -37.24 27.08 -20.40
C SER A 149 -37.92 26.41 -19.20
N PHE A 150 -37.96 25.07 -19.20
CA PHE A 150 -38.49 24.30 -18.07
C PHE A 150 -37.79 24.69 -16.76
N ASN A 151 -38.55 25.22 -15.81
CA ASN A 151 -38.07 25.62 -14.49
C ASN A 151 -38.21 24.46 -13.51
N GLU A 152 -37.09 23.82 -13.18
CA GLU A 152 -37.04 22.73 -12.19
C GLU A 152 -37.26 23.24 -10.75
N ASP A 153 -36.91 24.50 -10.47
CA ASP A 153 -36.97 25.09 -9.11
C ASP A 153 -38.41 25.21 -8.59
N ASP A 154 -39.41 25.39 -9.46
CA ASP A 154 -40.84 25.44 -9.10
C ASP A 154 -41.33 24.14 -8.41
N TYR A 155 -40.66 23.01 -8.67
CA TYR A 155 -40.97 21.72 -8.06
C TYR A 155 -40.12 21.43 -6.82
N ILE A 156 -38.96 22.07 -6.71
CA ILE A 156 -38.02 21.93 -5.58
C ILE A 156 -38.46 22.83 -4.41
N ASP A 157 -38.94 24.06 -4.67
CA ASP A 157 -39.37 25.00 -3.63
C ASP A 157 -40.67 24.59 -2.92
N ASN A 158 -41.58 23.90 -3.63
CA ASN A 158 -42.78 23.31 -3.00
C ASN A 158 -42.42 22.16 -2.03
N GLN A 159 -41.27 21.49 -2.21
CA GLN A 159 -40.77 20.54 -1.21
C GLN A 159 -40.28 21.22 0.06
N ILE A 160 -39.68 22.41 -0.01
CA ILE A 160 -39.25 23.13 1.20
C ILE A 160 -40.46 23.47 2.08
N THR A 161 -41.61 23.75 1.46
CA THR A 161 -42.84 24.11 2.18
C THR A 161 -43.54 22.88 2.78
N SER A 162 -43.58 21.74 2.09
CA SER A 162 -44.11 20.49 2.65
C SER A 162 -43.17 19.87 3.70
N PHE A 163 -41.85 19.96 3.52
CA PHE A 163 -40.86 19.62 4.55
C PHE A 163 -40.99 20.51 5.79
N LYS A 164 -41.21 21.82 5.63
CA LYS A 164 -41.46 22.73 6.78
C LYS A 164 -42.75 22.38 7.53
N THR A 165 -43.76 21.87 6.83
CA THR A 165 -45.03 21.46 7.45
C THR A 165 -44.88 20.13 8.20
N ILE A 166 -44.15 19.17 7.61
CA ILE A 166 -43.78 17.90 8.26
C ILE A 166 -42.84 18.14 9.46
N LEU A 167 -41.88 19.07 9.36
CA LEU A 167 -41.03 19.50 10.48
C LEU A 167 -41.84 20.14 11.60
N ASN A 168 -42.90 20.91 11.29
CA ASN A 168 -43.77 21.52 12.30
C ASN A 168 -44.71 20.51 12.98
N GLU A 169 -45.12 19.44 12.29
CA GLU A 169 -45.86 18.33 12.89
C GLU A 169 -44.95 17.37 13.69
N GLU A 170 -43.73 17.10 13.21
CA GLU A 170 -42.70 16.39 13.99
C GLU A 170 -42.28 17.17 15.24
N GLN A 171 -42.23 18.51 15.20
CA GLN A 171 -41.98 19.33 16.39
C GLN A 171 -43.09 19.23 17.45
N LYS A 172 -44.34 18.95 17.06
CA LYS A 172 -45.43 18.70 18.02
C LYS A 172 -45.39 17.28 18.60
N ILE A 173 -44.86 16.31 17.85
CA ILE A 173 -44.67 14.94 18.33
C ILE A 173 -43.41 14.84 19.22
N ASN A 174 -42.34 15.58 18.89
CA ASN A 174 -41.07 15.62 19.62
C ASN A 174 -41.12 16.36 20.98
N GLN A 175 -42.26 16.97 21.35
CA GLN A 175 -42.45 17.47 22.72
C GLN A 175 -42.81 16.36 23.72
N LYS A 176 -43.03 15.11 23.27
CA LYS A 176 -43.36 13.99 24.17
C LYS A 176 -42.28 12.92 24.34
N GLU A 177 -41.16 12.98 23.63
CA GLU A 177 -40.08 12.01 23.82
C GLU A 177 -38.72 12.72 23.89
N ASN A 178 -38.15 12.72 25.11
CA ASN A 178 -36.77 13.11 25.39
C ASN A 178 -35.81 12.15 24.67
N ILE A 179 -35.39 12.49 23.45
CA ILE A 179 -34.22 11.88 22.81
C ILE A 179 -33.22 13.02 22.53
N ASN A 180 -32.00 12.85 23.08
CA ASN A 180 -30.90 13.80 22.97
C ASN A 180 -30.57 14.15 21.50
N GLN A 181 -30.36 15.43 21.24
CA GLN A 181 -30.14 16.01 19.90
C GLN A 181 -28.76 15.75 19.28
N ASP A 182 -27.86 15.00 19.92
CA ASP A 182 -26.47 14.84 19.46
C ASP A 182 -26.25 13.71 18.42
N ASP A 183 -27.27 12.90 18.09
CA ASP A 183 -27.08 11.66 17.30
C ASP A 183 -27.35 11.77 15.77
N LYS A 184 -27.65 12.95 15.22
CA LYS A 184 -27.71 13.15 13.74
C LYS A 184 -26.33 13.52 13.16
N LEU A 185 -25.35 12.62 13.29
CA LEU A 185 -23.94 12.87 12.94
C LEU A 185 -23.46 12.34 11.58
N ILE A 186 -24.30 11.64 10.80
CA ILE A 186 -23.90 11.03 9.53
C ILE A 186 -24.92 11.38 8.43
N LEU A 187 -24.51 12.19 7.45
CA LEU A 187 -25.26 12.40 6.21
C LEU A 187 -24.76 11.40 5.16
N ILE A 188 -25.69 10.67 4.53
CA ILE A 188 -25.38 9.72 3.46
C ILE A 188 -26.05 10.20 2.18
N ASP A 189 -25.26 10.77 1.27
CA ASP A 189 -25.73 11.20 -0.05
C ASP A 189 -25.21 10.25 -1.13
N LYS A 190 -26.08 9.94 -2.11
CA LYS A 190 -25.66 9.27 -3.34
C LYS A 190 -25.30 10.34 -4.36
N THR A 191 -24.10 10.29 -4.89
CA THR A 191 -23.58 11.34 -5.77
C THR A 191 -22.81 10.72 -6.94
N SER A 192 -22.98 11.25 -8.15
CA SER A 192 -22.26 10.76 -9.33
C SER A 192 -20.77 11.13 -9.25
N ILE A 193 -19.93 10.46 -10.05
CA ILE A 193 -18.52 10.84 -10.18
C ILE A 193 -18.38 12.28 -10.69
N ALA A 194 -19.23 12.70 -11.63
CA ALA A 194 -19.22 14.05 -12.20
C ALA A 194 -19.41 15.12 -11.12
N ASP A 195 -20.43 14.96 -10.28
CA ASP A 195 -20.83 15.93 -9.26
C ASP A 195 -19.76 16.14 -8.17
N ILE A 196 -18.87 15.17 -7.95
CA ILE A 196 -17.79 15.28 -6.95
C ILE A 196 -16.47 15.69 -7.63
N ILE A 197 -16.13 15.07 -8.76
CA ILE A 197 -14.78 15.16 -9.35
C ILE A 197 -14.71 16.20 -10.47
N LEU A 198 -15.75 16.31 -11.30
CA LEU A 198 -15.76 17.20 -12.46
C LEU A 198 -16.31 18.61 -12.16
N THR A 199 -16.79 18.85 -10.94
CA THR A 199 -17.19 20.20 -10.49
C THR A 199 -15.98 21.04 -10.06
N GLU A 200 -15.99 22.33 -10.37
CA GLU A 200 -14.98 23.30 -9.90
C GLU A 200 -15.16 23.65 -8.42
N LYS A 201 -16.40 23.56 -7.91
CA LYS A 201 -16.75 23.97 -6.54
C LYS A 201 -16.26 23.02 -5.45
N VAL A 202 -15.69 21.86 -5.79
CA VAL A 202 -15.20 20.87 -4.81
C VAL A 202 -13.70 20.68 -4.98
N CYS A 203 -12.96 20.85 -3.88
CA CYS A 203 -11.56 20.45 -3.76
C CYS A 203 -11.40 19.31 -2.76
N PHE A 204 -10.37 18.49 -2.94
CA PHE A 204 -10.07 17.36 -2.05
C PHE A 204 -8.84 17.64 -1.20
N TYR A 205 -8.95 17.38 0.09
CA TYR A 205 -7.82 17.34 1.00
C TYR A 205 -7.56 15.90 1.41
N ILE A 206 -6.40 15.33 1.08
CA ILE A 206 -5.96 14.02 1.55
C ILE A 206 -5.15 14.23 2.84
N PRO A 207 -5.65 13.79 4.01
CA PRO A 207 -4.96 13.96 5.28
C PRO A 207 -3.62 13.24 5.39
N SER A 208 -2.79 13.69 6.32
CA SER A 208 -1.46 13.12 6.58
C SER A 208 -1.44 11.66 7.03
N TYR A 209 -2.47 11.20 7.73
CA TYR A 209 -2.62 9.82 8.18
C TYR A 209 -2.98 8.86 7.04
N GLN A 210 -3.36 9.38 5.88
CA GLN A 210 -3.63 8.55 4.71
C GLN A 210 -2.35 7.92 4.18
N ARG A 211 -2.51 6.72 3.61
CA ARG A 211 -1.43 6.01 2.92
C ARG A 211 -1.20 6.57 1.52
N LYS A 212 -0.10 6.13 0.90
CA LYS A 212 0.17 6.40 -0.52
C LYS A 212 -0.88 5.75 -1.44
N TYR A 213 -0.95 6.23 -2.69
CA TYR A 213 -1.71 5.55 -3.73
C TYR A 213 -1.14 4.13 -3.96
N SER A 214 -2.02 3.14 -3.98
CA SER A 214 -1.65 1.73 -3.79
C SER A 214 -2.49 0.75 -4.60
N TRP A 215 -3.49 1.22 -5.36
CA TRP A 215 -4.12 0.40 -6.39
C TRP A 215 -3.07 -0.08 -7.39
N THR A 216 -3.18 -1.32 -7.81
CA THR A 216 -2.29 -1.91 -8.80
C THR A 216 -2.83 -1.70 -10.20
N THR A 217 -2.03 -2.05 -11.20
CA THR A 217 -2.45 -1.96 -12.60
C THR A 217 -3.61 -2.90 -12.89
N GLU A 218 -3.64 -4.08 -12.26
CA GLU A 218 -4.72 -5.06 -12.42
C GLU A 218 -6.07 -4.49 -11.97
N PHE A 219 -6.13 -3.85 -10.78
CA PHE A 219 -7.36 -3.20 -10.31
C PHE A 219 -7.85 -2.10 -11.26
N CYS A 220 -6.93 -1.33 -11.85
CA CYS A 220 -7.31 -0.30 -12.83
C CYS A 220 -7.78 -0.92 -14.14
N GLU A 221 -7.14 -2.00 -14.60
CA GLU A 221 -7.54 -2.72 -15.80
C GLU A 221 -8.95 -3.30 -15.66
N ASP A 222 -9.24 -3.97 -14.54
CA ASP A 222 -10.56 -4.54 -14.25
C ASP A 222 -11.64 -3.46 -14.19
N LEU A 223 -11.33 -2.30 -13.59
CA LEU A 223 -12.25 -1.18 -13.54
C LEU A 223 -12.58 -0.65 -14.95
N ILE A 224 -11.56 -0.46 -15.80
CA ILE A 224 -11.78 0.03 -17.18
C ILE A 224 -12.58 -0.98 -17.99
N ASP A 225 -12.29 -2.28 -17.87
CA ASP A 225 -13.09 -3.33 -18.55
C ASP A 225 -14.54 -3.29 -18.08
N ASN A 226 -14.76 -3.21 -16.78
CA ASN A 226 -16.11 -3.17 -16.21
C ASN A 226 -16.92 -1.95 -16.71
N ILE A 227 -16.31 -0.76 -16.76
CA ILE A 227 -16.96 0.45 -17.29
C ILE A 227 -17.31 0.25 -18.77
N TYR A 228 -16.37 -0.26 -19.56
CA TYR A 228 -16.55 -0.46 -20.99
C TYR A 228 -17.61 -1.52 -21.33
N GLU A 229 -17.65 -2.63 -20.61
CA GLU A 229 -18.64 -3.70 -20.81
C GLU A 229 -20.06 -3.25 -20.42
N ASN A 230 -20.20 -2.44 -19.37
CA ASN A 230 -21.52 -2.06 -18.83
C ASN A 230 -22.11 -0.79 -19.47
N GLN A 231 -21.35 -0.01 -20.24
CA GLN A 231 -21.87 1.23 -20.82
C GLN A 231 -23.11 1.04 -21.71
N ALA A 232 -23.23 -0.12 -22.37
CA ALA A 232 -24.36 -0.44 -23.23
C ALA A 232 -25.68 -0.63 -22.47
N THR A 233 -25.62 -1.04 -21.19
CA THR A 233 -26.82 -1.18 -20.35
C THR A 233 -27.30 0.17 -19.83
N ASN A 234 -26.40 1.15 -19.72
CA ASN A 234 -26.62 2.48 -19.16
C ASN A 234 -27.20 2.46 -17.72
N GLU A 235 -27.07 1.32 -17.03
CA GLU A 235 -27.50 1.14 -15.65
C GLU A 235 -26.52 1.82 -14.69
N SER A 236 -27.03 2.31 -13.56
CA SER A 236 -26.18 2.94 -12.55
C SER A 236 -25.37 1.89 -11.79
N GLN A 237 -24.06 2.08 -11.74
CA GLN A 237 -23.11 1.20 -11.06
C GLN A 237 -22.68 1.82 -9.74
N PHE A 238 -22.60 1.00 -8.69
CA PHE A 238 -22.09 1.46 -7.41
C PHE A 238 -20.57 1.37 -7.37
N PHE A 239 -19.89 2.52 -7.27
CA PHE A 239 -18.42 2.56 -7.25
C PHE A 239 -17.83 2.38 -5.84
N GLY A 240 -18.65 2.54 -4.81
CA GLY A 240 -18.27 2.39 -3.40
C GLY A 240 -18.67 3.60 -2.55
N SER A 241 -18.10 3.66 -1.37
CA SER A 241 -18.28 4.79 -0.43
C SER A 241 -17.02 5.65 -0.35
N ILE A 242 -17.22 6.92 0.00
CA ILE A 242 -16.19 7.83 0.49
C ILE A 242 -16.61 8.34 1.87
N ALA A 243 -15.66 8.39 2.80
CA ALA A 243 -15.87 9.00 4.11
C ALA A 243 -15.14 10.33 4.12
N ILE A 244 -15.82 11.42 4.46
CA ILE A 244 -15.26 12.76 4.39
C ILE A 244 -15.68 13.61 5.58
N THR A 245 -14.96 14.72 5.77
CA THR A 245 -15.45 15.89 6.51
C THR A 245 -15.56 17.04 5.53
N ILE A 246 -16.74 17.67 5.47
CA ILE A 246 -16.99 18.80 4.59
C ILE A 246 -16.66 20.11 5.32
N ASN A 247 -15.72 20.87 4.75
CA ASN A 247 -15.42 22.24 5.17
C ASN A 247 -15.92 23.21 4.10
N ASP A 248 -16.87 24.07 4.47
CA ASP A 248 -17.33 25.15 3.59
C ASP A 248 -16.24 26.22 3.46
N LEU A 249 -15.96 26.64 2.23
CA LEU A 249 -15.02 27.70 1.87
C LEU A 249 -15.80 28.90 1.29
N GLU A 250 -15.10 30.00 1.02
CA GLU A 250 -15.68 31.18 0.35
C GLU A 250 -16.22 30.84 -1.05
N ASN A 251 -17.20 31.61 -1.54
CA ASN A 251 -17.78 31.50 -2.90
C ASN A 251 -18.41 30.12 -3.23
N ASP A 252 -19.09 29.51 -2.27
CA ASP A 252 -19.71 28.16 -2.38
C ASP A 252 -18.74 27.01 -2.66
N TYR A 253 -17.43 27.24 -2.50
CA TYR A 253 -16.45 26.15 -2.60
C TYR A 253 -16.54 25.25 -1.38
N LYS A 254 -16.28 23.96 -1.56
CA LYS A 254 -16.23 22.97 -0.49
C LYS A 254 -14.91 22.21 -0.53
N SER A 255 -14.25 22.13 0.61
CA SER A 255 -13.09 21.28 0.82
C SER A 255 -13.52 19.96 1.44
N PHE A 256 -13.39 18.88 0.67
CA PHE A 256 -13.69 17.52 1.10
C PHE A 256 -12.41 16.90 1.69
N ARG A 257 -12.33 16.86 3.02
CA ARG A 257 -11.26 16.18 3.73
C ARG A 257 -11.51 14.67 3.72
N LEU A 258 -10.68 13.91 3.00
CA LEU A 258 -10.89 12.49 2.72
C LEU A 258 -10.44 11.61 3.90
N ILE A 259 -11.41 11.08 4.67
CA ILE A 259 -11.18 10.08 5.71
C ILE A 259 -11.04 8.67 5.11
N ASP A 260 -11.82 8.33 4.08
CA ASP A 260 -11.65 7.11 3.29
C ASP A 260 -12.09 7.34 1.83
N GLY A 261 -11.60 6.50 0.93
CA GLY A 261 -11.93 6.58 -0.50
C GLY A 261 -10.90 7.35 -1.35
N GLN A 262 -9.76 7.75 -0.78
CA GLN A 262 -8.65 8.39 -1.49
C GLN A 262 -8.26 7.64 -2.78
N GLN A 263 -8.18 6.30 -2.73
CA GLN A 263 -7.77 5.50 -3.88
C GLN A 263 -8.75 5.68 -5.05
N ARG A 264 -10.07 5.66 -4.77
CA ARG A 264 -11.12 5.87 -5.77
C ARG A 264 -11.04 7.25 -6.39
N ILE A 265 -10.97 8.30 -5.57
CA ILE A 265 -10.87 9.68 -6.04
C ILE A 265 -9.63 9.89 -6.89
N THR A 266 -8.48 9.37 -6.44
CA THR A 266 -7.22 9.46 -7.19
C THR A 266 -7.31 8.73 -8.52
N THR A 267 -7.88 7.51 -8.54
CA THR A 267 -8.05 6.73 -9.78
C THR A 267 -8.97 7.45 -10.76
N SER A 268 -10.11 7.98 -10.31
CA SER A 268 -11.02 8.73 -11.17
C SER A 268 -10.36 9.98 -11.77
N LEU A 269 -9.55 10.71 -10.98
CA LEU A 269 -8.76 11.84 -11.48
C LEU A 269 -7.82 11.39 -12.62
N ILE A 270 -7.04 10.32 -12.43
CA ILE A 270 -6.14 9.85 -13.48
C ILE A 270 -6.88 9.26 -14.70
N ILE A 271 -8.09 8.71 -14.53
CA ILE A 271 -8.95 8.28 -15.66
C ILE A 271 -9.35 9.46 -16.53
N PHE A 272 -9.95 10.51 -15.93
CA PHE A 272 -10.37 11.69 -16.71
C PHE A 272 -9.17 12.41 -17.34
N ARG A 273 -8.03 12.39 -16.65
CA ARG A 273 -6.78 12.90 -17.20
C ARG A 273 -6.33 12.10 -18.42
N ALA A 274 -6.34 10.77 -18.35
CA ALA A 274 -5.97 9.91 -19.47
C ALA A 274 -6.92 10.09 -20.67
N ILE A 275 -8.22 10.25 -20.42
CA ILE A 275 -9.22 10.56 -21.46
C ILE A 275 -8.89 11.88 -22.18
N ARG A 276 -8.64 12.95 -21.41
CA ARG A 276 -8.22 14.25 -21.99
C ARG A 276 -6.98 14.11 -22.85
N ASP A 277 -5.94 13.47 -22.32
CA ASP A 277 -4.67 13.31 -23.02
C ASP A 277 -4.83 12.50 -24.30
N LEU A 278 -5.63 11.42 -24.27
CA LEU A 278 -5.88 10.56 -25.42
C LEU A 278 -6.59 11.30 -26.56
N ILE A 279 -7.64 12.06 -26.24
CA ILE A 279 -8.41 12.85 -27.23
C ILE A 279 -7.54 13.99 -27.78
N THR A 280 -6.74 14.63 -26.92
CA THR A 280 -5.83 15.72 -27.31
C THR A 280 -4.73 15.22 -28.25
N ASP A 281 -4.16 14.05 -27.98
CA ASP A 281 -3.08 13.46 -28.80
C ASP A 281 -3.54 13.10 -30.22
N LYS A 282 -4.84 12.84 -30.41
CA LYS A 282 -5.44 12.64 -31.74
C LYS A 282 -5.84 13.94 -32.44
N ARG A 283 -5.50 15.11 -31.87
CA ARG A 283 -5.83 16.46 -32.35
C ARG A 283 -7.33 16.77 -32.39
N SER A 284 -8.12 16.10 -31.56
CA SER A 284 -9.56 16.32 -31.44
C SER A 284 -9.91 17.12 -30.18
N ILE A 285 -9.18 18.20 -29.89
CA ILE A 285 -9.33 18.91 -28.60
C ILE A 285 -10.75 19.47 -28.36
N GLU A 286 -11.45 19.80 -29.45
CA GLU A 286 -12.84 20.25 -29.46
C GLU A 286 -13.83 19.16 -28.99
N GLN A 287 -13.43 17.88 -29.04
CA GLN A 287 -14.24 16.74 -28.62
C GLN A 287 -14.01 16.35 -27.15
N VAL A 288 -13.08 17.00 -26.43
CA VAL A 288 -12.90 16.76 -25.00
C VAL A 288 -14.11 17.35 -24.26
N PRO A 289 -14.78 16.58 -23.37
CA PRO A 289 -15.90 17.09 -22.57
C PRO A 289 -15.54 18.38 -21.83
N GLU A 290 -16.43 19.36 -21.86
CA GLU A 290 -16.17 20.72 -21.36
C GLU A 290 -15.80 20.70 -19.87
N GLU A 291 -16.43 19.84 -19.08
CA GLU A 291 -16.17 19.67 -17.65
C GLU A 291 -14.74 19.16 -17.40
N ILE A 292 -14.25 18.24 -18.23
CA ILE A 292 -12.86 17.75 -18.15
C ILE A 292 -11.89 18.85 -18.56
N ASN A 293 -12.19 19.59 -19.63
CA ASN A 293 -11.35 20.70 -20.06
C ASN A 293 -11.26 21.83 -19.03
N LYS A 294 -12.36 22.10 -18.31
CA LYS A 294 -12.39 23.05 -17.18
C LYS A 294 -11.49 22.60 -16.04
N ILE A 295 -11.63 21.35 -15.60
CA ILE A 295 -10.84 20.81 -14.49
C ILE A 295 -9.35 20.65 -14.82
N TYR A 296 -9.01 20.30 -16.06
CA TYR A 296 -7.63 20.07 -16.50
C TYR A 296 -7.06 21.19 -17.38
N GLY A 297 -7.67 22.39 -17.35
CA GLY A 297 -7.28 23.59 -18.10
C GLY A 297 -6.43 24.59 -17.31
N ILE A 298 -6.51 25.89 -17.64
CA ILE A 298 -5.64 26.97 -17.12
C ILE A 298 -6.14 27.50 -15.75
N ASN A 299 -6.12 26.70 -14.66
CA ASN A 299 -5.92 27.15 -13.24
C ASN A 299 -6.08 26.01 -12.19
N ILE A 300 -5.45 24.85 -12.36
CA ILE A 300 -5.68 23.66 -11.51
C ILE A 300 -4.89 23.68 -10.18
N SER A 301 -4.65 24.84 -9.59
CA SER A 301 -3.76 24.91 -8.42
C SER A 301 -4.34 24.28 -7.16
N ASN A 302 -5.67 24.15 -7.04
CA ASN A 302 -6.35 23.84 -5.78
C ASN A 302 -7.26 22.59 -5.79
N LYS A 303 -7.37 21.82 -6.89
CA LYS A 303 -8.32 20.69 -6.97
C LYS A 303 -8.03 19.58 -5.95
N ILE A 304 -6.75 19.34 -5.68
CA ILE A 304 -6.31 18.37 -4.67
C ILE A 304 -5.12 18.92 -3.87
N ILE A 305 -5.23 18.82 -2.56
CA ILE A 305 -4.16 19.04 -1.59
C ILE A 305 -3.89 17.70 -0.94
N ASN A 306 -2.62 17.27 -0.91
CA ASN A 306 -2.27 15.97 -0.35
C ASN A 306 -1.23 16.14 0.75
N ALA A 307 -1.66 15.98 2.00
CA ALA A 307 -0.82 16.09 3.18
C ALA A 307 -0.24 14.75 3.63
N SER A 308 -0.52 13.63 2.93
CA SER A 308 0.03 12.29 3.27
C SER A 308 1.57 12.27 3.30
N GLY A 309 2.19 13.23 2.61
CA GLY A 309 3.63 13.44 2.51
C GLY A 309 4.36 12.37 1.71
N ASN A 310 3.63 11.57 0.92
CA ASN A 310 4.22 10.63 0.00
C ASN A 310 4.78 11.39 -1.21
N SER A 311 5.95 11.99 -1.04
CA SER A 311 6.52 13.00 -1.92
C SER A 311 6.53 12.58 -3.39
N LYS A 312 6.89 11.34 -3.71
CA LYS A 312 6.94 10.86 -5.11
C LYS A 312 5.55 10.59 -5.73
N GLU A 313 4.62 10.01 -4.98
CA GLU A 313 3.24 9.75 -5.48
C GLU A 313 2.45 11.07 -5.57
N GLU A 314 2.59 11.93 -4.57
CA GLU A 314 2.01 13.26 -4.53
C GLU A 314 2.57 14.15 -5.65
N ALA A 315 3.91 14.21 -5.79
CA ALA A 315 4.52 14.99 -6.86
C ALA A 315 4.12 14.46 -8.23
N ALA A 316 4.00 13.13 -8.40
CA ALA A 316 3.48 12.54 -9.63
C ALA A 316 2.04 13.00 -9.90
N LEU A 317 1.13 12.93 -8.93
CA LEU A 317 -0.26 13.39 -9.07
C LEU A 317 -0.32 14.88 -9.40
N LYS A 318 0.36 15.70 -8.62
CA LYS A 318 0.39 17.16 -8.76
C LYS A 318 0.96 17.57 -10.12
N LYS A 319 2.04 16.92 -10.55
CA LYS A 319 2.62 17.13 -11.88
C LYS A 319 1.65 16.70 -12.96
N LEU A 320 1.11 15.49 -12.88
CA LEU A 320 0.20 14.92 -13.87
C LEU A 320 -1.07 15.79 -14.07
N ILE A 321 -1.69 16.22 -12.97
CA ILE A 321 -2.88 17.09 -13.02
C ILE A 321 -2.55 18.43 -13.68
N LYS A 322 -1.44 19.08 -13.27
CA LYS A 322 -1.05 20.42 -13.75
C LYS A 322 -0.38 20.43 -15.13
N TYR A 323 -0.05 19.26 -15.67
CA TYR A 323 0.72 19.19 -16.90
C TYR A 323 -0.14 19.58 -18.10
N GLU A 324 0.23 20.63 -18.82
CA GLU A 324 -0.62 21.15 -19.90
C GLU A 324 -0.77 20.16 -21.07
N LYS A 325 0.36 19.55 -21.47
CA LYS A 325 0.47 18.60 -22.59
C LYS A 325 0.06 17.19 -22.17
N SER A 326 -0.08 16.28 -23.13
CA SER A 326 -0.25 14.86 -22.83
C SER A 326 0.93 14.31 -22.05
N ALA A 327 0.67 13.77 -20.85
CA ALA A 327 1.74 13.18 -20.05
C ALA A 327 2.25 11.87 -20.68
N TYR A 328 1.38 11.10 -21.33
CA TYR A 328 1.73 9.86 -22.00
C TYR A 328 2.67 10.09 -23.19
N THR A 329 2.36 11.07 -24.05
CA THR A 329 3.20 11.42 -25.20
C THR A 329 4.53 12.06 -24.79
N PHE A 330 4.54 12.87 -23.73
CA PHE A 330 5.74 13.52 -23.18
C PHE A 330 6.27 12.82 -21.92
N ASN A 331 6.27 11.49 -21.92
CA ASN A 331 6.64 10.67 -20.75
C ASN A 331 8.06 10.90 -20.20
N LYS A 332 8.98 11.47 -21.00
CA LYS A 332 10.34 11.79 -20.55
C LYS A 332 10.36 12.73 -19.35
N GLU A 333 9.36 13.62 -19.25
CA GLU A 333 9.23 14.53 -18.11
C GLU A 333 8.77 13.80 -16.82
N PHE A 334 8.31 12.55 -16.93
CA PHE A 334 7.81 11.76 -15.80
C PHE A 334 8.72 10.56 -15.45
N LEU A 335 9.93 10.49 -16.03
CA LEU A 335 10.88 9.40 -15.78
C LEU A 335 11.21 9.19 -14.29
N GLU A 336 11.23 10.27 -13.51
CA GLU A 336 11.46 10.22 -12.06
C GLU A 336 10.34 9.49 -11.30
N TYR A 337 9.12 9.47 -11.85
CA TYR A 337 7.94 8.83 -11.26
C TYR A 337 7.64 7.44 -11.83
N LYS A 338 8.47 6.91 -12.74
CA LYS A 338 8.17 5.64 -13.44
C LYS A 338 7.90 4.44 -12.54
N HIS A 339 8.37 4.49 -11.29
CA HIS A 339 8.21 3.43 -10.31
C HIS A 339 6.96 3.57 -9.44
N THR A 340 6.30 4.73 -9.44
CA THR A 340 5.09 5.00 -8.67
C THR A 340 3.91 4.22 -9.22
N ASN A 341 2.97 3.83 -8.35
CA ASN A 341 1.76 3.15 -8.77
C ASN A 341 0.87 4.12 -9.56
N LEU A 342 0.87 5.40 -9.20
CA LEU A 342 0.10 6.41 -9.92
C LEU A 342 0.52 6.51 -11.39
N TRP A 343 1.83 6.61 -11.65
CA TRP A 343 2.33 6.71 -13.02
C TRP A 343 2.04 5.44 -13.83
N LYS A 344 2.30 4.27 -13.24
CA LYS A 344 1.99 2.97 -13.87
C LYS A 344 0.52 2.87 -14.23
N ASN A 345 -0.38 3.20 -13.29
CA ASN A 345 -1.82 3.12 -13.52
C ASN A 345 -2.28 4.13 -14.56
N TYR A 346 -1.77 5.37 -14.54
CA TYR A 346 -2.06 6.34 -15.60
C TYR A 346 -1.65 5.80 -16.98
N CYS A 347 -0.44 5.26 -17.12
CA CYS A 347 0.02 4.67 -18.38
C CYS A 347 -0.85 3.49 -18.81
N THR A 348 -1.18 2.58 -17.90
CA THR A 348 -2.03 1.42 -18.17
C THR A 348 -3.44 1.84 -18.61
N ILE A 349 -4.07 2.77 -17.90
CA ILE A 349 -5.39 3.33 -18.25
C ILE A 349 -5.34 3.95 -19.65
N TYR A 350 -4.34 4.81 -19.90
CA TYR A 350 -4.18 5.44 -21.22
C TYR A 350 -4.03 4.39 -22.32
N SER A 351 -3.12 3.42 -22.16
CA SER A 351 -2.90 2.38 -23.17
C SER A 351 -4.15 1.53 -23.42
N LYS A 352 -4.99 1.32 -22.41
CA LYS A 352 -6.22 0.54 -22.52
C LYS A 352 -7.32 1.32 -23.24
N LEU A 353 -7.54 2.58 -22.86
CA LEU A 353 -8.45 3.48 -23.57
C LEU A 353 -8.01 3.70 -25.02
N GLN A 354 -6.70 3.78 -25.28
CA GLN A 354 -6.15 3.86 -26.62
C GLN A 354 -6.55 2.65 -27.47
N LYS A 355 -6.43 1.43 -26.93
CA LYS A 355 -6.86 0.21 -27.64
C LYS A 355 -8.35 0.20 -27.93
N ILE A 356 -9.18 0.62 -26.95
CA ILE A 356 -10.64 0.73 -27.14
C ILE A 356 -10.96 1.70 -28.28
N MET A 357 -10.32 2.86 -28.30
CA MET A 357 -10.51 3.87 -29.33
C MET A 357 -10.03 3.40 -30.71
N GLU A 358 -8.89 2.70 -30.78
CA GLU A 358 -8.33 2.17 -32.02
C GLU A 358 -9.19 1.06 -32.65
N LEU A 359 -9.89 0.28 -31.82
CA LEU A 359 -10.83 -0.75 -32.27
C LEU A 359 -12.22 -0.20 -32.63
N ASN A 360 -12.55 1.00 -32.15
CA ASN A 360 -13.87 1.61 -32.31
C ASN A 360 -13.74 3.05 -32.86
N SER A 361 -14.13 4.06 -32.09
CA SER A 361 -14.03 5.48 -32.47
C SER A 361 -13.81 6.39 -31.26
N VAL A 362 -13.64 7.70 -31.49
CA VAL A 362 -13.52 8.68 -30.40
C VAL A 362 -14.85 8.83 -29.66
N GLU A 363 -15.98 8.70 -30.35
CA GLU A 363 -17.32 8.74 -29.77
C GLU A 363 -17.52 7.63 -28.73
N GLU A 364 -16.88 6.47 -28.92
CA GLU A 364 -16.89 5.38 -27.95
C GLU A 364 -16.23 5.79 -26.63
N ILE A 365 -15.12 6.52 -26.69
CA ILE A 365 -14.44 7.06 -25.50
C ILE A 365 -15.27 8.16 -24.83
N ILE A 366 -16.00 8.96 -25.60
CA ILE A 366 -16.94 9.96 -25.06
C ILE A 366 -18.12 9.27 -24.37
N GLY A 367 -18.63 8.18 -24.95
CA GLY A 367 -19.67 7.32 -24.36
C GLY A 367 -19.19 6.72 -23.04
N PHE A 368 -18.01 6.10 -23.03
CA PHE A 368 -17.34 5.59 -21.84
C PHE A 368 -17.22 6.67 -20.76
N CYS A 369 -16.74 7.85 -21.14
CA CYS A 369 -16.55 8.98 -20.24
C CYS A 369 -17.87 9.44 -19.62
N SER A 370 -18.90 9.60 -20.45
CA SER A 370 -20.24 10.04 -20.03
C SER A 370 -20.91 9.01 -19.12
N TYR A 371 -20.73 7.73 -19.42
CA TYR A 371 -21.21 6.62 -18.59
C TYR A 371 -20.50 6.61 -17.23
N TYR A 372 -19.17 6.66 -17.21
CA TYR A 372 -18.42 6.70 -15.96
C TYR A 372 -18.75 7.93 -15.11
N ALA A 373 -18.81 9.11 -15.72
CA ALA A 373 -19.09 10.36 -15.02
C ALA A 373 -20.48 10.36 -14.36
N ASN A 374 -21.51 9.89 -15.07
CA ASN A 374 -22.91 10.06 -14.65
C ASN A 374 -23.57 8.82 -14.04
N LYS A 375 -23.10 7.61 -14.38
CA LYS A 375 -23.72 6.35 -13.96
C LYS A 375 -22.94 5.61 -12.87
N TYR A 376 -21.66 5.91 -12.68
CA TYR A 376 -20.96 5.44 -11.48
C TYR A 376 -21.30 6.37 -10.31
N VAL A 377 -21.83 5.79 -9.23
CA VAL A 377 -22.34 6.51 -8.07
C VAL A 377 -21.53 6.13 -6.84
N LEU A 378 -21.15 7.14 -6.06
CA LEU A 378 -20.52 7.01 -4.75
C LEU A 378 -21.54 7.26 -3.65
N SER A 379 -21.40 6.53 -2.54
CA SER A 379 -22.03 6.90 -1.28
C SER A 379 -21.10 7.83 -0.52
N CYS A 380 -21.48 9.09 -0.39
CA CYS A 380 -20.74 10.09 0.37
C CYS A 380 -21.21 10.08 1.82
N ILE A 381 -20.29 9.86 2.76
CA ILE A 381 -20.57 9.80 4.19
C ILE A 381 -19.84 10.97 4.86
N ASP A 382 -20.59 11.99 5.27
CA ASP A 382 -20.03 13.17 5.96
C ASP A 382 -19.99 12.93 7.48
N PHE A 383 -18.79 13.04 8.04
CA PHE A 383 -18.50 12.92 9.47
C PHE A 383 -18.14 14.31 10.02
N LYS A 384 -19.06 14.93 10.76
CA LYS A 384 -18.82 16.19 11.49
C LYS A 384 -18.08 15.93 12.80
N LYS A 385 -16.77 15.64 12.72
CA LYS A 385 -16.01 15.05 13.83
C LYS A 385 -14.62 15.69 13.99
N THR A 386 -14.00 15.45 15.14
CA THR A 386 -12.62 15.89 15.48
C THR A 386 -11.58 14.99 14.83
N LEU A 387 -10.32 15.46 14.72
CA LEU A 387 -9.21 14.72 14.12
C LEU A 387 -9.01 13.30 14.68
N ASP A 388 -9.14 13.11 16.00
CA ASP A 388 -8.97 11.79 16.63
C ASP A 388 -10.02 10.79 16.14
N GLN A 389 -11.25 11.28 15.97
CA GLN A 389 -12.36 10.49 15.45
C GLN A 389 -12.18 10.19 13.96
N GLU A 390 -11.61 11.12 13.17
CA GLU A 390 -11.28 10.87 11.76
C GLU A 390 -10.31 9.69 11.61
N MET A 391 -9.23 9.65 12.39
CA MET A 391 -8.25 8.57 12.33
C MET A 391 -8.84 7.22 12.76
N GLU A 392 -9.67 7.19 13.80
CA GLU A 392 -10.37 5.99 14.25
C GLU A 392 -11.33 5.45 13.17
N ILE A 393 -12.09 6.33 12.52
CA ILE A 393 -12.98 5.97 11.41
C ILE A 393 -12.16 5.41 10.24
N PHE A 394 -11.06 6.06 9.88
CA PHE A 394 -10.16 5.60 8.81
C PHE A 394 -9.63 4.18 9.06
N GLU A 395 -9.15 3.88 10.27
CA GLU A 395 -8.66 2.55 10.63
C GLU A 395 -9.78 1.49 10.57
N ASN A 396 -10.96 1.82 11.09
CA ASN A 396 -12.11 0.93 11.09
C ASN A 396 -12.64 0.64 9.68
N LEU A 397 -12.67 1.62 8.79
CA LEU A 397 -13.11 1.45 7.40
C LEU A 397 -12.10 0.60 6.59
N ASN A 398 -10.80 0.87 6.74
CA ASN A 398 -9.77 0.12 6.02
C ASN A 398 -9.63 -1.34 6.49
N SER A 399 -10.13 -1.68 7.69
CA SER A 399 -10.17 -3.07 8.16
C SER A 399 -11.02 -4.02 7.29
N LYS A 400 -11.86 -3.48 6.41
CA LYS A 400 -12.71 -4.24 5.46
C LYS A 400 -12.28 -4.11 3.99
N GLY A 401 -11.33 -3.21 3.69
CA GLY A 401 -10.87 -2.88 2.34
C GLY A 401 -9.43 -3.32 2.10
N MET A 402 -8.67 -2.52 1.33
CA MET A 402 -7.22 -2.73 1.23
C MET A 402 -6.55 -2.45 2.58
N GLU A 403 -5.95 -3.46 3.19
CA GLU A 403 -5.36 -3.35 4.54
C GLU A 403 -4.27 -2.28 4.64
N LEU A 404 -4.23 -1.59 5.78
CA LEU A 404 -3.14 -0.69 6.16
C LEU A 404 -1.89 -1.49 6.54
N SER A 405 -0.71 -0.94 6.24
CA SER A 405 0.52 -1.51 6.77
C SER A 405 0.60 -1.27 8.28
N ILE A 406 1.37 -2.09 8.99
CA ILE A 406 1.61 -1.85 10.43
C ILE A 406 2.28 -0.49 10.67
N MET A 407 3.10 -0.02 9.73
CA MET A 407 3.77 1.28 9.84
C MET A 407 2.78 2.44 9.68
N ASP A 408 1.78 2.31 8.80
CA ASP A 408 0.68 3.28 8.68
C ASP A 408 -0.10 3.36 10.01
N LEU A 409 -0.41 2.22 10.63
CA LEU A 409 -1.08 2.18 11.94
C LEU A 409 -0.20 2.81 13.04
N CYS A 410 1.11 2.51 13.05
CA CYS A 410 2.04 3.13 14.01
C CYS A 410 2.16 4.65 13.80
N LYS A 411 2.09 5.13 12.55
CA LYS A 411 2.05 6.56 12.20
C LYS A 411 0.85 7.23 12.85
N ASN A 412 -0.35 6.65 12.70
CA ASN A 412 -1.57 7.16 13.32
C ASN A 412 -1.44 7.20 14.84
N ALA A 413 -0.96 6.12 15.45
CA ALA A 413 -0.75 6.07 16.90
C ALA A 413 0.21 7.16 17.41
N LEU A 414 1.25 7.49 16.64
CA LEU A 414 2.16 8.59 16.96
C LEU A 414 1.50 9.96 16.79
N PHE A 415 0.67 10.14 15.76
CA PHE A 415 -0.01 11.41 15.49
C PHE A 415 -1.07 11.72 16.56
N LEU A 416 -1.81 10.71 17.04
CA LEU A 416 -2.80 10.84 18.11
C LEU A 416 -2.17 11.24 19.47
N LYS A 417 -0.85 11.12 19.63
CA LYS A 417 -0.16 11.59 20.84
C LYS A 417 0.15 13.09 20.80
N ILE A 418 0.07 13.73 19.64
CA ILE A 418 0.35 15.16 19.44
C ILE A 418 -0.88 15.96 19.87
N ASN A 419 -0.67 17.12 20.49
CA ASN A 419 -1.79 18.01 20.76
C ASN A 419 -2.50 18.42 19.46
N THR A 420 -3.83 18.30 19.40
CA THR A 420 -4.63 18.51 18.18
C THR A 420 -4.35 19.85 17.49
N LYS A 421 -4.24 20.94 18.26
CA LYS A 421 -3.95 22.28 17.70
C LYS A 421 -2.55 22.37 17.11
N VAL A 422 -1.57 21.74 17.78
CA VAL A 422 -0.19 21.67 17.27
C VAL A 422 -0.14 20.87 15.98
N PHE A 423 -0.90 19.77 15.91
CA PHE A 423 -1.01 18.95 14.71
C PHE A 423 -1.57 19.74 13.54
N GLU A 424 -2.74 20.36 13.70
CA GLU A 424 -3.40 21.14 12.66
C GLU A 424 -2.52 22.27 12.11
N GLN A 425 -1.73 22.92 12.97
CA GLN A 425 -0.84 24.02 12.58
C GLN A 425 0.47 23.55 11.92
N ASN A 426 0.91 22.31 12.18
CA ASN A 426 2.24 21.82 11.79
C ASN A 426 2.20 20.47 11.04
N GLU A 427 1.06 20.10 10.47
CA GLU A 427 0.82 18.78 9.84
C GLU A 427 1.92 18.44 8.83
N GLU A 428 2.29 19.40 7.97
CA GLU A 428 3.33 19.21 6.95
C GLU A 428 4.71 18.93 7.54
N GLU A 429 5.09 19.59 8.64
CA GLU A 429 6.38 19.38 9.29
C GLU A 429 6.41 18.04 10.05
N ILE A 430 5.34 17.71 10.75
CA ILE A 430 5.14 16.43 11.45
C ILE A 430 5.32 15.27 10.47
N VAL A 431 4.72 15.37 9.30
CA VAL A 431 4.84 14.35 8.24
C VAL A 431 6.27 14.27 7.69
N LYS A 432 6.93 15.40 7.46
CA LYS A 432 8.34 15.42 7.03
C LYS A 432 9.25 14.73 8.05
N ILE A 433 9.04 14.98 9.35
CA ILE A 433 9.80 14.32 10.42
C ILE A 433 9.56 12.81 10.41
N PHE A 434 8.31 12.36 10.32
CA PHE A 434 7.97 10.95 10.24
C PHE A 434 8.63 10.28 9.03
N ASN A 435 8.40 10.82 7.84
CA ASN A 435 8.87 10.21 6.60
C ASN A 435 10.39 10.15 6.52
N LYS A 436 11.07 11.22 6.96
CA LYS A 436 12.53 11.24 7.05
C LYS A 436 13.06 10.08 7.90
N ASN A 437 12.41 9.72 9.00
CA ASN A 437 12.94 8.75 9.94
C ASN A 437 12.43 7.31 9.74
N LEU A 438 11.18 7.12 9.32
CA LEU A 438 10.49 5.82 9.39
C LEU A 438 9.90 5.34 8.06
N ASN A 439 9.86 6.16 7.01
CA ASN A 439 9.28 5.75 5.73
C ASN A 439 10.31 5.04 4.83
N ILE A 440 10.11 3.74 4.60
CA ILE A 440 11.00 2.92 3.77
C ILE A 440 10.79 3.15 2.27
N PHE A 441 9.61 3.60 1.85
CA PHE A 441 9.23 3.74 0.45
C PHE A 441 9.88 4.96 -0.21
N GLU A 442 10.28 5.95 0.58
CA GLU A 442 11.01 7.13 0.14
C GLU A 442 12.53 6.97 0.19
N SER A 443 13.03 5.80 0.58
CA SER A 443 14.46 5.54 0.63
C SER A 443 15.09 5.56 -0.76
N ASP A 444 16.18 6.32 -0.92
CA ASP A 444 17.00 6.33 -2.12
C ASP A 444 18.04 5.19 -2.18
N LYS A 445 18.08 4.32 -1.16
CA LYS A 445 18.92 3.10 -1.17
C LYS A 445 18.47 2.15 -2.29
N LYS A 446 19.38 1.81 -3.20
CA LYS A 446 19.13 0.95 -4.37
C LYS A 446 18.49 -0.40 -3.99
N GLU A 447 18.97 -1.02 -2.91
CA GLU A 447 18.48 -2.31 -2.40
C GLU A 447 17.01 -2.26 -1.97
N LEU A 448 16.53 -1.09 -1.55
CA LEU A 448 15.13 -0.86 -1.21
C LEU A 448 14.31 -0.49 -2.45
N ILE A 449 14.86 0.29 -3.39
CA ILE A 449 14.18 0.64 -4.64
C ILE A 449 13.80 -0.63 -5.45
N GLU A 450 14.69 -1.61 -5.49
CA GLU A 450 14.49 -2.87 -6.22
C GLU A 450 13.49 -3.83 -5.55
N LYS A 451 13.17 -3.63 -4.26
CA LYS A 451 12.20 -4.47 -3.54
C LYS A 451 10.76 -4.12 -3.93
N LYS A 452 9.95 -5.17 -4.08
CA LYS A 452 8.48 -5.04 -4.23
C LYS A 452 7.88 -4.45 -2.95
N ASP A 453 6.71 -3.81 -3.08
CA ASP A 453 6.04 -3.17 -1.95
C ASP A 453 5.72 -4.14 -0.81
N ASP A 454 5.33 -5.39 -1.10
CA ASP A 454 5.09 -6.39 -0.05
C ASP A 454 6.36 -6.77 0.72
N GLN A 455 7.51 -6.83 0.05
CA GLN A 455 8.79 -7.09 0.71
C GLN A 455 9.21 -5.92 1.62
N LYS A 456 8.83 -4.69 1.27
CA LYS A 456 9.05 -3.50 2.12
C LYS A 456 8.16 -3.55 3.35
N ARG A 457 6.88 -3.92 3.18
CA ARG A 457 5.93 -4.10 4.29
C ARG A 457 6.38 -5.20 5.25
N GLU A 458 6.89 -6.32 4.73
CA GLU A 458 7.49 -7.38 5.56
C GLU A 458 8.69 -6.89 6.39
N LEU A 459 9.50 -5.99 5.83
CA LEU A 459 10.60 -5.35 6.56
C LEU A 459 10.10 -4.42 7.65
N GLU A 460 9.06 -3.62 7.38
CA GLU A 460 8.40 -2.76 8.38
C GLU A 460 7.81 -3.60 9.52
N GLU A 461 7.08 -4.67 9.20
CA GLU A 461 6.54 -5.61 10.20
C GLU A 461 7.64 -6.28 11.02
N SER A 462 8.69 -6.75 10.36
CA SER A 462 9.84 -7.33 11.05
C SER A 462 10.57 -6.30 11.92
N PHE A 463 10.60 -5.03 11.52
CA PHE A 463 11.17 -3.95 12.32
C PHE A 463 10.33 -3.71 13.57
N ILE A 464 9.02 -3.45 13.43
CA ILE A 464 8.13 -3.19 14.56
C ILE A 464 8.19 -4.35 15.56
N TYR A 465 8.15 -5.59 15.09
CA TYR A 465 8.33 -6.77 15.94
C TYR A 465 9.66 -6.74 16.71
N THR A 466 10.76 -6.40 16.04
CA THR A 466 12.10 -6.31 16.65
C THR A 466 12.19 -5.16 17.67
N TYR A 467 11.61 -4.01 17.34
CA TYR A 467 11.52 -2.85 18.21
C TYR A 467 10.70 -3.14 19.48
N LEU A 468 9.59 -3.87 19.35
CA LEU A 468 8.76 -4.27 20.49
C LEU A 468 9.46 -5.25 21.41
N ILE A 469 10.22 -6.22 20.88
CA ILE A 469 11.06 -7.11 21.72
C ILE A 469 12.00 -6.26 22.58
N HIS A 470 12.67 -5.29 21.95
CA HIS A 470 13.62 -4.40 22.63
C HIS A 470 12.94 -3.55 23.71
N LYS A 471 11.85 -2.85 23.38
CA LYS A 471 11.18 -1.92 24.30
C LYS A 471 10.43 -2.62 25.42
N LEU A 472 9.76 -3.74 25.14
CA LEU A 472 8.95 -4.45 26.14
C LEU A 472 9.74 -5.50 26.92
N ARG A 473 10.94 -5.88 26.45
CA ARG A 473 11.79 -6.88 27.09
C ARG A 473 11.06 -8.22 27.27
N SER A 474 10.22 -8.58 26.29
CA SER A 474 9.32 -9.74 26.37
C SER A 474 9.10 -10.40 25.01
N ASP A 475 8.91 -11.72 25.03
CA ASP A 475 8.60 -12.56 23.88
C ASP A 475 7.14 -13.08 23.89
N LYS A 476 6.31 -12.66 24.86
CA LYS A 476 4.91 -13.11 25.01
C LYS A 476 4.00 -12.74 23.83
N HIS A 477 4.55 -12.10 22.81
CA HIS A 477 3.84 -11.44 21.70
C HIS A 477 4.25 -11.99 20.33
N GLN A 478 4.74 -13.24 20.27
CA GLN A 478 5.24 -13.92 19.06
C GLN A 478 4.24 -14.03 17.88
N GLN A 479 2.95 -13.76 18.10
CA GLN A 479 2.00 -13.69 17.00
C GLN A 479 2.12 -12.34 16.30
N LYS A 480 2.42 -12.38 15.00
CA LYS A 480 2.36 -11.23 14.08
C LYS A 480 0.91 -10.77 13.82
N ASP A 481 0.13 -10.66 14.88
CA ASP A 481 -1.19 -10.06 14.81
C ASP A 481 -1.01 -8.53 14.85
N ARG A 482 -1.39 -7.86 13.75
CA ARG A 482 -1.18 -6.41 13.61
C ARG A 482 -1.90 -5.60 14.68
N ARG A 483 -3.11 -6.00 15.13
CA ARG A 483 -3.85 -5.29 16.18
C ARG A 483 -3.13 -5.39 17.51
N ARG A 484 -2.61 -6.58 17.84
CA ARG A 484 -1.82 -6.79 19.06
C ARG A 484 -0.50 -6.02 19.00
N MET A 485 0.20 -6.05 17.87
CA MET A 485 1.44 -5.28 17.70
C MET A 485 1.19 -3.78 17.82
N LEU A 486 0.12 -3.25 17.21
CA LEU A 486 -0.27 -1.86 17.33
C LEU A 486 -0.54 -1.48 18.78
N LYS A 487 -1.37 -2.25 19.49
CA LYS A 487 -1.66 -2.01 20.91
C LYS A 487 -0.37 -1.92 21.73
N LEU A 488 0.51 -2.90 21.56
CA LEU A 488 1.79 -2.95 22.26
C LEU A 488 2.71 -1.80 21.90
N PHE A 489 2.73 -1.39 20.63
CA PHE A 489 3.48 -0.22 20.17
C PHE A 489 2.96 1.05 20.85
N THR A 490 1.64 1.24 20.87
CA THR A 490 1.00 2.36 21.57
C THR A 490 1.34 2.35 23.06
N ASP A 491 1.36 1.18 23.71
CA ASP A 491 1.76 1.02 25.12
C ASP A 491 3.23 1.43 25.36
N THR A 492 4.09 1.43 24.32
CA THR A 492 5.47 1.95 24.42
C THR A 492 5.59 3.46 24.31
N LEU A 493 4.52 4.17 23.91
CA LEU A 493 4.51 5.61 23.72
C LEU A 493 4.13 6.31 25.05
N ASP A 494 5.11 6.92 25.71
CA ASP A 494 4.94 7.64 26.97
C ASP A 494 4.53 9.11 26.78
N GLY A 495 3.59 9.56 27.61
CA GLY A 495 3.04 10.91 27.56
C GLY A 495 1.87 11.06 26.58
N GLU A 496 1.28 12.25 26.59
CA GLU A 496 0.19 12.70 25.73
C GLU A 496 0.34 14.21 25.48
N ASN A 497 -0.42 14.77 24.54
CA ASN A 497 -0.39 16.19 24.18
C ASN A 497 1.02 16.69 23.81
N TRP A 498 1.77 15.86 23.07
CA TRP A 498 3.12 16.20 22.62
C TRP A 498 3.11 17.48 21.78
N ASN A 499 4.13 18.33 21.99
CA ASN A 499 4.47 19.37 21.03
C ASN A 499 5.35 18.77 19.89
N ILE A 500 5.77 19.62 18.95
CA ILE A 500 6.56 19.18 17.81
C ILE A 500 7.96 18.65 18.19
N ASP A 501 8.58 19.19 19.24
CA ASP A 501 9.90 18.77 19.70
C ASP A 501 9.84 17.42 20.43
N ASP A 502 8.79 17.20 21.21
CA ASP A 502 8.52 15.91 21.84
C ASP A 502 8.31 14.84 20.77
N PHE A 503 7.44 15.10 19.79
CA PHE A 503 7.22 14.21 18.66
C PHE A 503 8.52 13.93 17.90
N ARG A 504 9.31 14.96 17.59
CA ARG A 504 10.60 14.83 16.91
C ARG A 504 11.53 13.89 17.67
N LYS A 505 11.74 14.12 18.98
CA LYS A 505 12.61 13.27 19.81
C LYS A 505 12.15 11.81 19.82
N LYS A 506 10.84 11.56 19.94
CA LYS A 506 10.28 10.19 19.93
C LYS A 506 10.51 9.52 18.58
N VAL A 507 10.18 10.19 17.47
CA VAL A 507 10.32 9.63 16.12
C VAL A 507 11.78 9.44 15.72
N GLU A 508 12.67 10.37 16.06
CA GLU A 508 14.11 10.24 15.79
C GLU A 508 14.72 9.07 16.57
N ASN A 509 14.28 8.83 17.81
CA ASN A 509 14.71 7.67 18.59
C ASN A 509 14.24 6.34 17.96
N ILE A 510 12.99 6.26 17.50
CA ILE A 510 12.52 5.08 16.74
C ILE A 510 13.33 4.94 15.44
N GLY A 511 13.60 6.07 14.75
CA GLY A 511 14.39 6.16 13.52
C GLY A 511 15.83 5.66 13.66
N LYS A 512 16.47 5.87 14.81
CA LYS A 512 17.78 5.27 15.15
C LYS A 512 17.73 3.75 15.04
N TYR A 513 16.77 3.10 15.71
CA TYR A 513 16.62 1.64 15.66
C TYR A 513 16.20 1.16 14.28
N PHE A 514 15.37 1.91 13.57
CA PHE A 514 14.98 1.56 12.20
C PHE A 514 16.19 1.58 11.25
N SER A 515 17.06 2.58 11.41
CA SER A 515 18.29 2.68 10.63
C SER A 515 19.25 1.52 10.91
N LEU A 516 19.46 1.19 12.20
CA LEU A 516 20.23 0.00 12.62
C LEU A 516 19.65 -1.29 12.02
N PHE A 517 18.33 -1.47 12.12
CA PHE A 517 17.64 -2.63 11.58
C PHE A 517 17.90 -2.80 10.08
N LEU A 518 17.74 -1.72 9.31
CA LEU A 518 17.92 -1.75 7.86
C LEU A 518 19.38 -2.00 7.46
N GLU A 519 20.35 -1.40 8.14
CA GLU A 519 21.78 -1.67 7.88
C GLU A 519 22.10 -3.16 8.00
N ILE A 520 21.51 -3.82 9.00
CA ILE A 520 21.69 -5.25 9.25
C ILE A 520 20.92 -6.11 8.25
N LYS A 521 19.61 -5.88 8.06
CA LYS A 521 18.77 -6.69 7.17
C LYS A 521 19.17 -6.60 5.70
N LEU A 522 19.69 -5.45 5.27
CA LEU A 522 20.18 -5.23 3.91
C LEU A 522 21.66 -5.59 3.75
N LYS A 523 22.36 -5.92 4.86
CA LYS A 523 23.81 -6.17 4.89
C LYS A 523 24.66 -5.00 4.41
N ASN A 524 24.14 -3.78 4.57
CA ASN A 524 24.82 -2.55 4.16
C ASN A 524 26.06 -2.22 5.00
N TYR A 525 26.16 -2.80 6.20
CA TYR A 525 27.36 -2.73 7.04
C TYR A 525 28.62 -3.27 6.35
N LYS A 526 28.51 -3.96 5.20
CA LYS A 526 29.65 -4.40 4.39
C LYS A 526 30.20 -3.31 3.47
N ASP A 527 29.46 -2.23 3.23
CA ASP A 527 29.95 -1.06 2.48
C ASP A 527 30.85 -0.20 3.38
N LYS A 528 32.01 0.20 2.87
CA LYS A 528 32.98 1.10 3.54
C LYS A 528 32.38 2.44 3.98
N ARG A 529 31.26 2.85 3.38
CA ARG A 529 30.53 4.08 3.71
C ARG A 529 29.54 3.92 4.87
N SER A 530 29.23 2.69 5.27
CA SER A 530 28.34 2.41 6.39
C SER A 530 28.99 2.80 7.71
N SER A 531 28.22 3.37 8.62
CA SER A 531 28.65 3.62 10.00
C SER A 531 28.90 2.34 10.79
N LEU A 532 28.40 1.19 10.32
CA LEU A 532 28.60 -0.11 10.95
C LEU A 532 29.79 -0.89 10.36
N TYR A 533 30.54 -0.31 9.42
CA TYR A 533 31.61 -0.99 8.70
C TYR A 533 32.72 -1.53 9.61
N GLU A 534 33.01 -0.83 10.71
CA GLU A 534 33.97 -1.26 11.72
C GLU A 534 33.60 -2.60 12.38
N PHE A 535 32.32 -2.99 12.35
CA PHE A 535 31.79 -4.23 12.91
C PHE A 535 31.44 -5.27 11.84
N LYS A 536 31.86 -5.06 10.59
CA LYS A 536 31.40 -5.87 9.43
C LYS A 536 31.65 -7.37 9.58
N ASN A 537 32.67 -7.75 10.35
CA ASN A 537 33.05 -9.14 10.57
C ASN A 537 32.19 -9.80 11.65
N GLU A 538 31.75 -9.03 12.64
CA GLU A 538 31.00 -9.47 13.80
C GLU A 538 29.48 -9.44 13.57
N LEU A 539 29.00 -8.63 12.62
CA LEU A 539 27.57 -8.43 12.37
C LEU A 539 26.89 -9.56 11.57
N ASP A 540 27.65 -10.51 11.01
CA ASP A 540 27.10 -11.64 10.25
C ASP A 540 26.16 -12.54 11.12
N VAL A 541 26.30 -12.52 12.46
CA VAL A 541 25.42 -13.27 13.38
C VAL A 541 24.05 -12.59 13.60
N PHE A 542 23.92 -11.30 13.32
CA PHE A 542 22.74 -10.51 13.69
C PHE A 542 21.62 -10.56 12.64
N ASP A 543 21.23 -11.73 12.15
CA ASP A 543 20.19 -11.85 11.12
C ASP A 543 18.75 -11.99 11.69
N LYS A 544 18.62 -12.50 12.91
CA LYS A 544 17.36 -12.74 13.62
C LYS A 544 16.94 -11.53 14.48
N SER A 545 15.62 -11.30 14.57
CA SER A 545 15.04 -10.20 15.37
C SER A 545 15.53 -10.17 16.81
N ALA A 546 15.66 -11.32 17.48
CA ALA A 546 16.17 -11.38 18.85
C ALA A 546 17.61 -10.83 18.98
N LEU A 547 18.48 -11.14 18.02
CA LEU A 547 19.86 -10.66 18.04
C LEU A 547 19.92 -9.19 17.66
N ILE A 548 19.10 -8.74 16.70
CA ILE A 548 19.00 -7.31 16.36
C ILE A 548 18.44 -6.51 17.55
N SER A 549 17.51 -7.06 18.32
CA SER A 549 17.05 -6.46 19.58
C SER A 549 18.20 -6.32 20.58
N LEU A 550 19.03 -7.36 20.74
CA LEU A 550 20.21 -7.28 21.59
C LEU A 550 21.21 -6.22 21.09
N LEU A 551 21.35 -6.04 19.78
CA LEU A 551 22.13 -4.96 19.17
C LEU A 551 21.55 -3.58 19.55
N PHE A 552 20.22 -3.42 19.55
CA PHE A 552 19.57 -2.19 20.02
C PHE A 552 19.87 -1.92 21.48
N TYR A 553 19.82 -2.96 22.32
CA TYR A 553 20.14 -2.83 23.73
C TYR A 553 21.61 -2.46 24.00
N ILE A 554 22.54 -3.09 23.28
CA ILE A 554 23.96 -2.70 23.32
C ILE A 554 24.12 -1.26 22.85
N SER A 555 23.36 -0.85 21.82
CA SER A 555 23.37 0.53 21.35
C SER A 555 22.88 1.55 22.37
N ASP A 556 21.97 1.15 23.26
CA ASP A 556 21.52 1.99 24.36
C ASP A 556 22.56 2.06 25.49
N ILE A 557 23.25 0.96 25.80
CA ILE A 557 24.30 0.91 26.84
C ILE A 557 25.46 1.86 26.51
N PHE A 558 25.90 1.86 25.26
CA PHE A 558 27.03 2.69 24.80
C PHE A 558 26.57 4.07 24.30
N GLU A 559 25.31 4.46 24.55
CA GLU A 559 24.74 5.76 24.15
C GLU A 559 25.08 6.14 22.70
N ILE A 560 25.06 5.16 21.79
CA ILE A 560 25.58 5.34 20.44
C ILE A 560 24.83 6.49 19.76
N GLY A 561 25.57 7.52 19.34
CA GLY A 561 25.03 8.71 18.72
C GLY A 561 24.39 8.41 17.36
N TYR A 562 23.33 9.15 17.04
CA TYR A 562 22.61 9.04 15.78
C TYR A 562 22.35 10.43 15.21
N ASP A 563 22.91 10.69 14.04
CA ASP A 563 22.62 11.90 13.26
C ASP A 563 21.43 11.62 12.34
N THR A 564 20.31 12.29 12.60
CA THR A 564 19.06 12.08 11.89
C THR A 564 19.10 12.63 10.46
N ASN A 565 19.94 13.63 10.18
CA ASN A 565 20.11 14.19 8.83
C ASN A 565 20.87 13.21 7.93
N SER A 566 22.01 12.70 8.41
CA SER A 566 22.81 11.75 7.62
C SER A 566 22.37 10.29 7.79
N LYS A 567 21.46 10.02 8.74
CA LYS A 567 21.08 8.67 9.21
C LYS A 567 22.31 7.84 9.61
N LYS A 568 23.37 8.51 10.09
CA LYS A 568 24.62 7.86 10.45
C LYS A 568 24.71 7.66 11.95
N ILE A 569 25.37 6.57 12.28
CA ILE A 569 25.64 6.15 13.63
C ILE A 569 27.08 6.54 13.96
N SER A 570 27.32 7.10 15.14
CA SER A 570 28.65 7.55 15.58
C SER A 570 29.09 6.77 16.81
N TYR A 571 30.32 6.28 16.77
CA TYR A 571 30.97 5.53 17.84
C TYR A 571 32.18 6.29 18.36
N ASN A 572 32.45 6.19 19.66
CA ASN A 572 33.77 6.55 20.17
C ASN A 572 34.77 5.44 19.81
N SER A 573 35.99 5.82 19.41
CA SER A 573 37.05 4.86 19.09
C SER A 573 37.37 3.90 20.25
N ALA A 574 37.25 4.36 21.49
CA ALA A 574 37.43 3.53 22.68
C ALA A 574 36.30 2.48 22.88
N GLU A 575 35.11 2.73 22.33
CA GLU A 575 33.94 1.83 22.45
C GLU A 575 33.94 0.74 21.39
N ILE A 576 34.47 1.02 20.19
CA ILE A 576 34.48 0.08 19.06
C ILE A 576 35.10 -1.26 19.47
N GLU A 577 36.28 -1.25 20.08
CA GLU A 577 36.97 -2.49 20.47
C GLU A 577 36.22 -3.25 21.58
N LYS A 578 35.52 -2.54 22.48
CA LYS A 578 34.67 -3.17 23.51
C LYS A 578 33.45 -3.84 22.87
N ILE A 579 32.77 -3.14 21.96
CA ILE A 579 31.60 -3.66 21.26
C ILE A 579 31.98 -4.86 20.38
N LYS A 580 33.12 -4.84 19.69
CA LYS A 580 33.64 -6.00 18.93
C LYS A 580 33.81 -7.23 19.80
N LYS A 581 34.39 -7.09 21.00
CA LYS A 581 34.53 -8.20 21.96
C LYS A 581 33.18 -8.74 22.43
N ILE A 582 32.22 -7.86 22.70
CA ILE A 582 30.85 -8.25 23.06
C ILE A 582 30.20 -9.03 21.92
N PHE A 583 30.29 -8.54 20.68
CA PHE A 583 29.72 -9.23 19.53
C PHE A 583 30.41 -10.56 19.26
N LEU A 584 31.72 -10.66 19.50
CA LEU A 584 32.45 -11.92 19.39
C LEU A 584 31.96 -12.96 20.41
N GLU A 585 31.67 -12.56 21.65
CA GLU A 585 31.08 -13.47 22.65
C GLU A 585 29.66 -13.92 22.26
N ILE A 586 28.86 -13.03 21.66
CA ILE A 586 27.53 -13.38 21.12
C ILE A 586 27.65 -14.32 19.91
N GLU A 587 28.61 -14.09 19.02
CA GLU A 587 28.92 -14.95 17.87
C GLU A 587 29.33 -16.35 18.33
N LYS A 588 30.31 -16.42 19.24
CA LYS A 588 30.80 -17.65 19.87
C LYS A 588 29.67 -18.48 20.47
N TRP A 589 28.78 -17.84 21.23
CA TRP A 589 27.62 -18.50 21.80
C TRP A 589 26.64 -18.97 20.72
N SER A 590 26.18 -18.07 19.88
CA SER A 590 25.11 -18.32 18.90
C SER A 590 25.53 -19.41 17.91
N PHE A 591 26.73 -19.30 17.34
CA PHE A 591 27.23 -20.26 16.38
C PHE A 591 27.63 -21.59 17.03
N GLY A 592 28.18 -21.56 18.23
CA GLY A 592 28.48 -22.76 19.01
C GLY A 592 27.21 -23.58 19.27
N VAL A 593 26.13 -22.93 19.72
CA VAL A 593 24.83 -23.59 19.96
C VAL A 593 24.23 -24.10 18.65
N VAL A 594 24.28 -23.33 17.56
CA VAL A 594 23.78 -23.79 16.25
C VAL A 594 24.53 -25.03 15.77
N GLN A 595 25.87 -25.04 15.84
CA GLN A 595 26.68 -26.16 15.39
C GLN A 595 26.47 -27.41 16.27
N PHE A 596 26.49 -27.25 17.59
CA PHE A 596 26.41 -28.38 18.52
C PHE A 596 24.99 -28.96 18.62
N ARG A 597 23.99 -28.09 18.79
CA ARG A 597 22.60 -28.45 19.13
C ARG A 597 21.59 -28.32 17.99
N GLY A 598 21.98 -27.78 16.84
CA GLY A 598 21.12 -27.75 15.63
C GLY A 598 20.17 -26.56 15.52
N GLY A 599 20.38 -25.50 16.33
CA GLY A 599 19.61 -24.26 16.30
C GLY A 599 18.45 -24.26 17.29
N GLN A 600 18.30 -23.15 18.01
CA GLN A 600 17.22 -22.91 18.97
C GLN A 600 16.69 -21.48 18.82
N SER A 601 15.52 -21.21 19.40
CA SER A 601 15.03 -19.84 19.55
C SER A 601 16.00 -19.05 20.44
N SER A 602 16.56 -17.96 19.91
CA SER A 602 17.45 -17.08 20.66
C SER A 602 16.70 -16.03 21.50
N VAL A 603 15.38 -15.93 21.38
CA VAL A 603 14.59 -14.87 22.03
C VAL A 603 14.68 -14.96 23.55
N GLY A 604 14.36 -16.12 24.14
CA GLY A 604 14.41 -16.29 25.60
C GLY A 604 15.79 -16.04 26.20
N THR A 605 16.85 -16.47 25.49
CA THR A 605 18.24 -16.30 25.95
C THR A 605 18.72 -14.86 25.80
N THR A 606 18.38 -14.17 24.72
CA THR A 606 18.71 -12.74 24.55
C THR A 606 18.03 -11.87 25.59
N LEU A 607 16.74 -12.11 25.87
CA LEU A 607 16.01 -11.43 26.95
C LEU A 607 16.57 -11.76 28.35
N GLY A 608 16.99 -13.01 28.56
CA GLY A 608 17.67 -13.42 29.79
C GLY A 608 19.01 -12.71 29.99
N LEU A 609 19.79 -12.57 28.91
CA LEU A 609 21.08 -11.89 28.91
C LEU A 609 20.90 -10.40 29.23
N GLU A 610 19.92 -9.78 28.58
CA GLU A 610 19.49 -8.41 28.81
C GLU A 610 19.18 -8.13 30.29
N LYS A 611 18.40 -9.00 30.95
CA LYS A 611 18.11 -8.91 32.40
C LYS A 611 19.35 -9.12 33.27
N TYR A 612 20.25 -10.02 32.85
CA TYR A 612 21.50 -10.23 33.55
C TYR A 612 22.42 -9.01 33.47
N ILE A 613 22.53 -8.39 32.28
CA ILE A 613 23.31 -7.18 32.10
C ILE A 613 22.76 -6.06 33.00
N ASP A 614 21.43 -5.90 33.08
CA ASP A 614 20.80 -4.95 34.01
C ASP A 614 21.18 -5.22 35.48
N SER A 615 21.24 -6.49 35.91
CA SER A 615 21.54 -6.85 37.30
C SER A 615 23.00 -6.59 37.71
N ILE A 616 23.90 -6.36 36.75
CA ILE A 616 25.32 -6.10 37.00
C ILE A 616 25.74 -4.64 36.73
N LYS A 617 24.80 -3.76 36.35
CA LYS A 617 25.08 -2.34 36.03
C LYS A 617 25.76 -1.55 37.15
N THR A 618 25.55 -1.94 38.40
CA THR A 618 26.12 -1.25 39.57
C THR A 618 27.57 -1.66 39.88
N ARG A 619 28.15 -2.61 39.13
CA ARG A 619 29.53 -3.06 39.35
C ARG A 619 30.53 -2.02 38.85
N SER A 620 31.59 -1.80 39.61
CA SER A 620 32.63 -0.81 39.29
C SER A 620 33.37 -1.07 37.98
N SER A 621 33.51 -2.33 37.54
CA SER A 621 34.13 -2.72 36.27
C SER A 621 33.12 -3.02 35.15
N TYR A 622 31.85 -2.62 35.31
CA TYR A 622 30.75 -2.98 34.38
C TYR A 622 31.10 -2.71 32.91
N TYR A 623 31.51 -1.49 32.57
CA TYR A 623 31.80 -1.13 31.17
C TYR A 623 33.12 -1.68 30.63
N ASP A 624 34.08 -2.00 31.50
CA ASP A 624 35.41 -2.47 31.09
C ASP A 624 35.48 -3.99 30.92
N GLU A 625 34.59 -4.72 31.59
CA GLU A 625 34.56 -6.19 31.58
C GLU A 625 33.22 -6.76 31.10
N LEU A 626 32.40 -5.94 30.43
CA LEU A 626 31.06 -6.34 29.98
C LEU A 626 31.10 -7.59 29.09
N ASP A 627 32.07 -7.66 28.16
CA ASP A 627 32.33 -8.83 27.32
C ASP A 627 32.57 -10.10 28.16
N LYS A 628 33.44 -10.01 29.17
CA LYS A 628 33.74 -11.14 30.08
C LYS A 628 32.50 -11.56 30.87
N TYR A 629 31.71 -10.61 31.35
CA TYR A 629 30.47 -10.91 32.08
C TYR A 629 29.44 -11.61 31.19
N ILE A 630 29.28 -11.14 29.95
CA ILE A 630 28.41 -11.75 28.94
C ILE A 630 28.87 -13.17 28.64
N GLY A 631 30.16 -13.37 28.34
CA GLY A 631 30.74 -14.69 28.06
C GLY A 631 30.53 -15.68 29.20
N LYS A 632 30.79 -15.27 30.45
CA LYS A 632 30.55 -16.11 31.65
C LYS A 632 29.08 -16.48 31.82
N TRP A 633 28.16 -15.55 31.56
CA TRP A 633 26.73 -15.83 31.66
C TRP A 633 26.25 -16.79 30.58
N LEU A 634 26.69 -16.60 29.33
CA LEU A 634 26.37 -17.48 28.20
C LEU A 634 26.94 -18.89 28.40
N ALA A 635 28.09 -19.02 29.05
CA ALA A 635 28.64 -20.32 29.47
C ALA A 635 27.91 -20.95 30.67
N GLY A 636 26.96 -20.23 31.29
CA GLY A 636 26.27 -20.67 32.50
C GLY A 636 27.16 -20.68 33.75
N LYS A 637 28.25 -19.90 33.74
CA LYS A 637 29.24 -19.74 34.81
C LYS A 637 29.06 -18.43 35.61
N ALA A 638 28.05 -17.63 35.28
CA ALA A 638 27.74 -16.42 36.03
C ALA A 638 27.15 -16.75 37.41
N GLY A 639 27.91 -16.41 38.46
CA GLY A 639 27.50 -16.36 39.87
C GLY A 639 28.22 -15.21 40.56
N GLY A 640 27.64 -14.63 41.61
CA GLY A 640 28.32 -13.62 42.42
C GLY A 640 29.57 -14.20 43.08
N ALA A 641 30.51 -13.34 43.47
CA ALA A 641 31.74 -13.73 44.19
C ALA A 641 31.48 -14.64 45.41
N ASP A 642 30.25 -14.63 45.96
CA ASP A 642 29.83 -15.42 47.12
C ASP A 642 28.62 -16.36 46.87
N GLY A 643 28.34 -16.80 45.64
CA GLY A 643 27.43 -17.95 45.37
C GLY A 643 25.97 -17.87 45.83
N ASN A 644 25.52 -16.79 46.48
CA ASN A 644 24.23 -16.70 47.17
C ASN A 644 23.27 -15.61 46.63
N ASP A 645 23.60 -14.99 45.50
CA ASP A 645 22.74 -13.93 44.94
C ASP A 645 21.57 -14.55 44.15
N LYS A 646 20.51 -14.92 44.89
CA LYS A 646 19.31 -15.63 44.39
C LYS A 646 18.56 -14.87 43.26
N ASN A 647 18.92 -13.61 43.00
CA ASN A 647 18.25 -12.73 42.05
C ASN A 647 18.92 -12.64 40.67
N ILE A 648 20.03 -13.36 40.41
CA ILE A 648 20.69 -13.34 39.10
C ILE A 648 19.94 -14.27 38.11
N PRO A 649 19.47 -13.77 36.96
CA PRO A 649 18.84 -14.61 35.93
C PRO A 649 19.78 -15.72 35.47
N LYS A 650 19.28 -16.96 35.38
CA LYS A 650 20.06 -18.10 34.89
C LYS A 650 19.76 -18.37 33.41
N ILE A 651 20.79 -18.71 32.65
CA ILE A 651 20.62 -19.21 31.28
C ILE A 651 20.00 -20.61 31.28
N ASN A 652 19.15 -20.88 30.30
CA ASN A 652 18.64 -22.22 30.05
C ASN A 652 19.83 -23.18 29.78
N PRO A 653 19.93 -24.35 30.46
CA PRO A 653 20.96 -25.35 30.19
C PRO A 653 21.14 -25.70 28.71
N ASP A 654 20.03 -25.82 27.97
CA ASP A 654 20.03 -26.18 26.55
C ASP A 654 20.46 -25.03 25.64
N SER A 655 20.62 -23.82 26.19
CA SER A 655 21.10 -22.64 25.48
C SER A 655 22.50 -22.21 25.91
N LYS A 656 23.19 -22.95 26.78
CA LYS A 656 24.58 -22.63 27.17
C LYS A 656 25.55 -22.73 26.00
N THR A 657 26.57 -21.88 25.99
CA THR A 657 27.74 -22.04 25.12
C THR A 657 28.35 -23.44 25.33
N PRO A 658 28.64 -24.21 24.27
CA PRO A 658 29.28 -25.52 24.40
C PRO A 658 30.69 -25.36 24.97
N THR A 659 31.18 -26.40 25.64
CA THR A 659 32.60 -26.48 26.03
C THR A 659 33.49 -26.66 24.81
N SER A 660 34.80 -26.41 24.97
CA SER A 660 35.80 -26.70 23.94
C SER A 660 35.66 -28.11 23.35
N ASP A 661 35.53 -29.13 24.21
CA ASP A 661 35.49 -30.54 23.76
C ASP A 661 34.17 -30.89 23.06
N GLU A 662 33.04 -30.36 23.55
CA GLU A 662 31.73 -30.52 22.90
C GLU A 662 31.73 -29.89 21.50
N PHE A 663 32.27 -28.67 21.38
CA PHE A 663 32.34 -27.97 20.11
C PHE A 663 33.26 -28.68 19.11
N ILE A 664 34.46 -29.11 19.54
CA ILE A 664 35.38 -29.90 18.71
C ILE A 664 34.71 -31.20 18.25
N SER A 665 34.12 -31.95 19.19
CA SER A 665 33.43 -33.21 18.88
C SER A 665 32.30 -33.01 17.88
N SER A 666 31.59 -31.88 17.96
CA SER A 666 30.52 -31.53 17.04
C SER A 666 31.00 -31.31 15.60
N LEU A 667 32.14 -30.63 15.42
CA LEU A 667 32.74 -30.39 14.10
C LEU A 667 33.40 -31.64 13.53
N LYS A 668 33.87 -32.55 14.39
CA LYS A 668 34.45 -33.85 13.98
C LYS A 668 33.40 -34.90 13.58
N SER A 669 32.15 -34.76 14.04
CA SER A 669 31.11 -35.79 13.84
C SER A 669 29.96 -35.34 12.95
N LYS A 670 29.83 -34.04 12.67
CA LYS A 670 28.72 -33.47 11.91
C LYS A 670 29.23 -32.48 10.86
N ASN A 671 28.55 -32.44 9.72
CA ASN A 671 28.70 -31.35 8.76
C ASN A 671 28.52 -29.98 9.44
N VAL A 672 29.31 -29.00 9.00
CA VAL A 672 29.19 -27.63 9.46
C VAL A 672 27.84 -27.07 9.03
N LYS A 673 27.05 -26.60 10.00
CA LYS A 673 25.69 -26.14 9.76
C LYS A 673 25.67 -24.83 8.97
N THR A 674 24.68 -24.67 8.11
CA THR A 674 24.32 -23.36 7.54
C THR A 674 23.43 -22.63 8.55
N PRO A 675 23.66 -21.33 8.86
CA PRO A 675 24.53 -20.38 8.15
C PRO A 675 25.97 -20.24 8.68
N VAL A 676 26.37 -20.94 9.75
CA VAL A 676 27.65 -20.66 10.46
C VAL A 676 28.91 -21.03 9.68
N LYS A 677 28.77 -21.90 8.68
CA LYS A 677 29.85 -22.40 7.82
C LYS A 677 30.72 -21.30 7.23
N GLU A 678 30.12 -20.25 6.67
CA GLU A 678 30.87 -19.17 6.03
C GLU A 678 31.69 -18.38 7.06
N THR A 679 31.11 -18.06 8.21
CA THR A 679 31.81 -17.28 9.23
C THR A 679 32.95 -18.05 9.88
N PHE A 680 32.79 -19.36 10.15
CA PHE A 680 33.91 -20.17 10.65
C PHE A 680 35.10 -20.16 9.69
N LEU A 681 34.86 -20.29 8.39
CA LEU A 681 35.92 -20.20 7.40
C LEU A 681 36.54 -18.80 7.35
N LYS A 682 35.74 -17.73 7.45
CA LYS A 682 36.26 -16.35 7.50
C LYS A 682 37.16 -16.12 8.71
N ARG A 683 36.80 -16.65 9.88
CA ARG A 683 37.62 -16.53 11.10
C ARG A 683 38.93 -17.32 10.99
N ILE A 684 38.91 -18.51 10.38
CA ILE A 684 40.14 -19.28 10.08
C ILE A 684 41.02 -18.50 9.10
N GLU A 685 40.42 -17.91 8.08
CA GLU A 685 41.11 -17.12 7.06
C GLU A 685 41.77 -15.87 7.65
N GLU A 686 41.04 -15.15 8.52
CA GLU A 686 41.55 -14.01 9.28
C GLU A 686 42.70 -14.40 10.22
N TYR A 687 42.56 -15.54 10.91
CA TYR A 687 43.65 -16.09 11.71
C TYR A 687 44.87 -16.41 10.85
N ALA A 688 44.69 -17.12 9.74
CA ALA A 688 45.79 -17.50 8.84
C ALA A 688 46.51 -16.28 8.25
N PHE A 689 45.76 -15.23 7.91
CA PHE A 689 46.32 -13.96 7.47
C PHE A 689 47.20 -13.33 8.55
N ASN A 690 46.75 -13.30 9.80
CA ASN A 690 47.48 -12.71 10.93
C ASN A 690 48.76 -13.49 11.29
N GLN A 691 48.86 -14.78 10.94
CA GLN A 691 50.09 -15.57 11.11
C GLN A 691 51.13 -15.32 10.01
N GLY A 692 50.73 -14.75 8.86
CA GLY A 692 51.61 -14.53 7.71
C GLY A 692 52.42 -13.24 7.82
N ASN A 693 53.75 -13.33 7.96
CA ASN A 693 54.63 -12.16 7.92
C ASN A 693 54.50 -11.39 6.58
N ASN A 694 54.15 -10.11 6.64
CA ASN A 694 54.20 -9.14 5.53
C ASN A 694 53.41 -9.50 4.25
N ARG A 695 52.28 -10.20 4.36
CA ARG A 695 51.35 -10.33 3.21
C ARG A 695 50.38 -9.15 3.17
N LYS A 696 50.23 -8.51 2.00
CA LYS A 696 49.18 -7.51 1.79
C LYS A 696 47.83 -8.21 1.89
N ARG A 697 46.90 -7.67 2.70
CA ARG A 697 45.53 -8.20 2.77
C ARG A 697 44.89 -8.13 1.39
N ILE A 698 44.47 -9.27 0.86
CA ILE A 698 43.66 -9.34 -0.34
C ILE A 698 42.25 -9.71 0.11
N GLU A 699 41.28 -8.81 -0.11
CA GLU A 699 39.87 -9.09 0.16
C GLU A 699 39.32 -9.94 -1.00
N PHE A 700 38.51 -10.95 -0.68
CA PHE A 700 37.75 -11.71 -1.68
C PHE A 700 36.74 -10.79 -2.35
N ASP A 701 36.74 -10.73 -3.67
CA ASP A 701 35.79 -9.96 -4.48
C ASP A 701 34.41 -10.66 -4.49
N GLN A 702 34.40 -11.98 -4.69
CA GLN A 702 33.19 -12.79 -4.66
C GLN A 702 33.45 -14.08 -3.86
N PRO A 703 33.42 -14.02 -2.52
CA PRO A 703 33.72 -15.18 -1.69
C PRO A 703 32.70 -16.29 -1.92
N THR A 704 33.21 -17.50 -2.10
CA THR A 704 32.48 -18.76 -2.28
C THR A 704 33.16 -19.84 -1.45
N ILE A 705 32.46 -20.95 -1.23
CA ILE A 705 33.03 -22.10 -0.54
C ILE A 705 33.59 -23.07 -1.58
N GLU A 706 34.87 -23.36 -1.47
CA GLU A 706 35.52 -24.43 -2.24
C GLU A 706 35.46 -25.75 -1.45
N HIS A 707 35.17 -26.82 -2.19
CA HIS A 707 35.12 -28.20 -1.69
C HIS A 707 36.34 -28.94 -2.21
N ILE A 708 37.30 -29.26 -1.33
CA ILE A 708 38.57 -29.88 -1.75
C ILE A 708 38.29 -31.23 -2.42
N ILE A 709 37.59 -32.12 -1.72
CA ILE A 709 36.88 -33.26 -2.28
C ILE A 709 35.56 -32.74 -2.84
N PRO A 710 35.33 -32.80 -4.17
CA PRO A 710 34.19 -32.17 -4.80
C PRO A 710 32.85 -32.77 -4.38
N LYS A 711 31.78 -31.96 -4.48
CA LYS A 711 30.40 -32.43 -4.22
C LYS A 711 29.95 -33.52 -5.18
N THR A 712 30.45 -33.50 -6.42
CA THR A 712 30.16 -34.50 -7.44
C THR A 712 31.47 -35.14 -7.86
N LEU A 713 31.66 -36.40 -7.51
CA LEU A 713 32.88 -37.13 -7.84
C LEU A 713 32.89 -37.58 -9.30
N SER A 714 33.93 -37.18 -10.04
CA SER A 714 34.27 -37.81 -11.32
C SER A 714 34.74 -39.26 -11.10
N ASN A 715 34.84 -40.05 -12.17
CA ASN A 715 35.40 -41.41 -12.07
C ASN A 715 36.86 -41.39 -11.60
N GLU A 716 37.64 -40.42 -12.08
CA GLU A 716 39.03 -40.18 -11.62
C GLU A 716 39.11 -39.91 -10.12
N TRP A 717 38.18 -39.11 -9.56
CA TRP A 717 38.14 -38.86 -8.12
C TRP A 717 37.79 -40.11 -7.31
N LYS A 718 36.89 -40.96 -7.82
CA LYS A 718 36.53 -42.23 -7.16
C LYS A 718 37.73 -43.17 -7.11
N GLU A 719 38.46 -43.29 -8.21
CA GLU A 719 39.69 -44.10 -8.27
C GLU A 719 40.79 -43.52 -7.38
N TYR A 720 41.00 -42.20 -7.42
CA TYR A 720 41.96 -41.50 -6.58
C TYR A 720 41.69 -41.74 -5.09
N LEU A 721 40.44 -41.58 -4.64
CA LEU A 721 40.07 -41.82 -3.24
C LEU A 721 40.20 -43.29 -2.86
N LYS A 722 39.89 -44.23 -3.76
CA LYS A 722 40.04 -45.66 -3.53
C LYS A 722 41.52 -46.06 -3.37
N GLN A 723 42.41 -45.54 -4.20
CA GLN A 723 43.85 -45.83 -4.15
C GLN A 723 44.54 -45.26 -2.90
N ASN A 724 44.02 -44.14 -2.38
CA ASN A 724 44.60 -43.44 -1.24
C ASN A 724 43.80 -43.68 0.06
N SER A 725 42.88 -44.64 0.06
CA SER A 725 42.17 -45.09 1.25
C SER A 725 42.93 -46.25 1.91
N ASN A 726 42.93 -46.29 3.25
CA ASN A 726 43.45 -47.44 3.99
C ASN A 726 42.49 -48.63 4.00
N ASP A 727 41.23 -48.42 3.63
CA ASP A 727 40.19 -49.44 3.57
C ASP A 727 39.87 -49.82 2.12
N ASP A 728 39.56 -51.11 1.89
CA ASP A 728 39.12 -51.62 0.58
C ASP A 728 37.64 -51.29 0.32
N TYR A 729 37.39 -50.03 -0.03
CA TYR A 729 36.05 -49.53 -0.33
C TYR A 729 35.56 -49.97 -1.73
N THR A 730 34.28 -50.32 -1.82
CA THR A 730 33.56 -50.33 -3.11
C THR A 730 33.34 -48.90 -3.62
N THR A 731 33.08 -48.76 -4.92
CA THR A 731 32.78 -47.45 -5.53
C THR A 731 31.60 -46.75 -4.86
N GLU A 732 30.59 -47.51 -4.44
CA GLU A 732 29.41 -47.00 -3.73
C GLU A 732 29.78 -46.49 -2.32
N GLN A 733 30.59 -47.25 -1.58
CA GLN A 733 31.07 -46.83 -0.26
C GLN A 733 31.93 -45.55 -0.34
N ILE A 734 32.73 -45.36 -1.39
CA ILE A 734 33.47 -44.11 -1.63
C ILE A 734 32.52 -42.92 -1.80
N VAL A 735 31.44 -43.09 -2.58
CA VAL A 735 30.46 -42.03 -2.82
C VAL A 735 29.73 -41.67 -1.52
N ASP A 736 29.31 -42.66 -0.75
CA ASP A 736 28.65 -42.44 0.54
C ASP A 736 29.58 -41.80 1.58
N ALA A 737 30.84 -42.25 1.65
CA ALA A 737 31.85 -41.64 2.50
C ALA A 737 32.12 -40.17 2.13
N ALA A 738 32.23 -39.85 0.83
CA ALA A 738 32.41 -38.48 0.38
C ALA A 738 31.19 -37.61 0.68
N LYS A 739 29.98 -38.13 0.49
CA LYS A 739 28.73 -37.41 0.79
C LYS A 739 28.57 -37.12 2.28
N SER A 740 28.90 -38.08 3.15
CA SER A 740 28.83 -37.89 4.61
C SER A 740 29.85 -36.87 5.13
N LYS A 741 31.00 -36.73 4.46
CA LYS A 741 32.09 -35.81 4.83
C LYS A 741 32.12 -34.51 4.01
N GLN A 742 31.14 -34.32 3.12
CA GLN A 742 31.14 -33.26 2.12
C GLN A 742 31.31 -31.87 2.73
N ASP A 743 30.60 -31.60 3.83
CA ASP A 743 30.56 -30.29 4.49
C ASP A 743 31.26 -30.30 5.85
N MET A 744 32.21 -31.21 6.07
CA MET A 744 33.09 -31.19 7.23
C MET A 744 34.08 -30.02 7.08
N ILE A 745 34.42 -29.33 8.17
CA ILE A 745 35.25 -28.11 8.10
C ILE A 745 36.61 -28.36 7.42
N GLY A 746 37.17 -29.57 7.57
CA GLY A 746 38.42 -29.96 6.93
C GLY A 746 38.35 -30.08 5.40
N ASN A 747 37.18 -30.27 4.82
CA ASN A 747 36.99 -30.31 3.37
C ASN A 747 36.73 -28.94 2.72
N LEU A 748 36.66 -27.88 3.54
CA LEU A 748 36.18 -26.57 3.11
C LEU A 748 37.27 -25.49 3.15
N LEU A 749 37.16 -24.54 2.22
CA LEU A 749 37.96 -23.32 2.11
C LEU A 749 37.07 -22.15 1.63
N ILE A 750 37.46 -20.90 1.93
CA ILE A 750 36.91 -19.73 1.24
C ILE A 750 37.77 -19.43 0.01
N PHE A 751 37.11 -19.26 -1.13
CA PHE A 751 37.70 -18.97 -2.43
C PHE A 751 36.98 -17.81 -3.12
N ASP A 752 37.71 -17.03 -3.91
CA ASP A 752 37.08 -16.16 -4.89
C ASP A 752 36.40 -17.01 -5.97
N LYS A 753 35.22 -16.57 -6.43
CA LYS A 753 34.42 -17.29 -7.43
C LYS A 753 35.24 -17.68 -8.67
N VAL A 754 36.12 -16.79 -9.13
CA VAL A 754 36.98 -17.03 -10.30
C VAL A 754 37.96 -18.18 -10.05
N ASP A 755 38.58 -18.22 -8.87
CA ASP A 755 39.53 -19.28 -8.51
C ASP A 755 38.79 -20.60 -8.24
N ASN A 756 37.60 -20.53 -7.63
CA ASN A 756 36.75 -21.70 -7.39
C ASN A 756 36.34 -22.37 -8.71
N ILE A 757 35.93 -21.58 -9.72
CA ILE A 757 35.62 -22.09 -11.07
C ILE A 757 36.83 -22.78 -11.71
N LYS A 758 38.04 -22.27 -11.47
CA LYS A 758 39.27 -22.84 -12.05
C LYS A 758 39.73 -24.12 -11.34
N ALA A 759 39.52 -24.20 -10.03
CA ALA A 759 39.75 -25.40 -9.23
C ALA A 759 38.74 -26.51 -9.63
N SER A 760 37.46 -26.17 -9.72
CA SER A 760 36.38 -27.04 -10.21
C SER A 760 36.39 -28.44 -9.55
N ASN A 761 36.00 -29.47 -10.28
CA ASN A 761 36.07 -30.87 -9.86
C ASN A 761 37.40 -31.55 -10.25
N LYS A 762 38.48 -30.79 -10.48
CA LYS A 762 39.80 -31.36 -10.83
C LYS A 762 40.37 -32.17 -9.66
N LEU A 763 41.28 -33.09 -9.94
CA LEU A 763 41.97 -33.86 -8.89
C LEU A 763 42.79 -32.94 -7.97
N PHE A 764 43.02 -33.39 -6.73
CA PHE A 764 43.70 -32.60 -5.71
C PHE A 764 45.05 -32.03 -6.19
N LYS A 765 45.85 -32.83 -6.92
CA LYS A 765 47.13 -32.43 -7.50
C LYS A 765 47.02 -31.16 -8.35
N ASP A 766 45.94 -31.02 -9.13
CA ASP A 766 45.73 -29.87 -10.01
C ASP A 766 45.14 -28.68 -9.25
N LYS A 767 44.31 -28.95 -8.22
CA LYS A 767 43.79 -27.92 -7.32
C LYS A 767 44.89 -27.25 -6.49
N LYS A 768 45.91 -28.02 -6.06
CA LYS A 768 47.05 -27.55 -5.26
C LYS A 768 47.76 -26.34 -5.88
N GLU A 769 47.88 -26.29 -7.21
CA GLU A 769 48.48 -25.14 -7.92
C GLU A 769 47.64 -23.87 -7.80
N TRP A 770 46.31 -24.00 -7.75
CA TRP A 770 45.42 -22.88 -7.48
C TRP A 770 45.47 -22.46 -6.01
N TYR A 771 45.60 -23.41 -5.09
CA TYR A 771 45.69 -23.12 -3.65
C TYR A 771 46.93 -22.31 -3.28
N LYS A 772 48.03 -22.48 -4.03
CA LYS A 772 49.26 -21.67 -3.87
C LYS A 772 49.12 -20.24 -4.40
N ARG A 773 48.23 -20.01 -5.36
CA ARG A 773 48.10 -18.76 -6.12
C ARG A 773 46.88 -17.95 -5.75
N SER A 774 45.88 -18.56 -5.12
CA SER A 774 44.63 -17.91 -4.74
C SER A 774 44.82 -17.02 -3.50
N ASN A 775 43.79 -16.22 -3.22
CA ASN A 775 43.74 -15.36 -2.04
C ASN A 775 43.45 -16.14 -0.74
N SER A 776 43.29 -17.46 -0.80
CA SER A 776 42.95 -18.32 0.34
C SER A 776 44.17 -18.65 1.19
N MET A 777 44.47 -17.80 2.17
CA MET A 777 45.56 -17.96 3.14
C MET A 777 45.38 -19.22 3.98
N SER A 778 44.15 -19.63 4.29
CA SER A 778 43.87 -20.87 5.04
C SER A 778 44.28 -22.15 4.30
N ALA A 779 44.55 -22.09 2.99
CA ALA A 779 45.15 -23.20 2.26
C ALA A 779 46.63 -23.41 2.62
N GLY A 780 47.35 -22.33 2.91
CA GLY A 780 48.74 -22.35 3.37
C GLY A 780 48.90 -22.40 4.89
N LEU A 781 47.80 -22.42 5.64
CA LEU A 781 47.82 -22.52 7.09
C LEU A 781 48.41 -23.87 7.50
N GLU A 782 49.43 -23.86 8.35
CA GLU A 782 50.01 -25.07 8.93
C GLU A 782 49.12 -25.59 10.06
N ILE A 783 48.74 -26.86 9.94
CA ILE A 783 47.70 -27.45 10.78
C ILE A 783 48.31 -28.46 11.77
N LYS A 784 49.38 -29.17 11.37
CA LYS A 784 50.17 -30.06 12.23
C LYS A 784 51.55 -30.30 11.63
N ASN A 785 52.64 -30.18 12.41
CA ASN A 785 54.01 -30.52 11.97
C ASN A 785 54.44 -29.90 10.62
N GLY A 786 54.07 -28.65 10.35
CA GLY A 786 54.40 -27.98 9.08
C GLY A 786 53.54 -28.42 7.88
N ILE A 787 52.50 -29.22 8.08
CA ILE A 787 51.62 -29.74 7.03
C ILE A 787 50.52 -28.73 6.70
N CYS A 788 50.34 -28.41 5.41
CA CYS A 788 49.27 -27.57 4.88
C CYS A 788 48.81 -28.06 3.49
N LEU A 789 47.69 -27.55 2.96
CA LEU A 789 47.17 -27.98 1.66
C LEU A 789 48.12 -27.67 0.50
N THR A 790 48.98 -26.67 0.66
CA THR A 790 49.93 -26.27 -0.40
C THR A 790 51.18 -27.14 -0.47
N ASN A 791 51.45 -27.98 0.55
CA ASN A 791 52.65 -28.82 0.60
C ASN A 791 52.39 -30.34 0.63
N ILE A 792 51.20 -30.81 1.03
CA ILE A 792 50.84 -32.24 0.95
C ILE A 792 50.62 -32.73 -0.48
N ASP A 793 50.93 -34.00 -0.74
CA ASP A 793 50.77 -34.60 -2.08
C ASP A 793 49.45 -35.36 -2.25
N ILE A 794 48.87 -35.82 -1.15
CA ILE A 794 47.63 -36.59 -1.10
C ILE A 794 46.61 -35.87 -0.24
N PHE A 795 45.34 -35.87 -0.67
CA PHE A 795 44.20 -35.44 0.14
C PHE A 795 43.06 -36.44 0.02
N SER A 796 43.06 -37.43 0.90
CA SER A 796 42.03 -38.47 1.02
C SER A 796 41.05 -38.16 2.18
N PHE A 797 40.21 -39.13 2.53
CA PHE A 797 39.36 -39.03 3.71
C PHE A 797 40.15 -38.86 5.01
N LYS A 798 41.35 -39.47 5.11
CA LYS A 798 42.21 -39.37 6.29
C LYS A 798 42.71 -37.94 6.48
N GLU A 799 43.29 -37.33 5.45
CA GLU A 799 43.78 -35.94 5.53
C GLU A 799 42.64 -34.96 5.78
N SER A 800 41.46 -35.21 5.22
CA SER A 800 40.25 -34.41 5.50
C SER A 800 39.82 -34.48 6.97
N GLU A 801 39.89 -35.67 7.60
CA GLU A 801 39.59 -35.87 9.02
C GLU A 801 40.63 -35.24 9.94
N GLU A 802 41.92 -35.43 9.65
CA GLU A 802 43.02 -34.80 10.39
C GLU A 802 42.93 -33.27 10.32
N ARG A 803 42.64 -32.74 9.12
CA ARG A 803 42.39 -31.31 8.92
C ARG A 803 41.16 -30.83 9.67
N THR A 804 40.09 -31.62 9.68
CA THR A 804 38.86 -31.32 10.44
C THR A 804 39.15 -31.20 11.93
N GLU A 805 39.87 -32.16 12.51
CA GLU A 805 40.22 -32.16 13.93
C GLU A 805 41.04 -30.92 14.31
N ALA A 806 42.05 -30.61 13.52
CA ALA A 806 42.95 -29.52 13.85
C ALA A 806 42.32 -28.13 13.58
N LEU A 807 41.50 -27.96 12.54
CA LEU A 807 40.72 -26.73 12.36
C LEU A 807 39.63 -26.57 13.44
N ALA A 808 38.98 -27.65 13.86
CA ALA A 808 38.03 -27.63 14.97
C ALA A 808 38.74 -27.20 16.27
N THR A 809 39.94 -27.74 16.51
CA THR A 809 40.77 -27.38 17.68
C THR A 809 41.22 -25.92 17.62
N LEU A 810 41.66 -25.44 16.45
CA LEU A 810 42.03 -24.05 16.23
C LEU A 810 40.87 -23.10 16.50
N LEU A 811 39.70 -23.38 15.90
CA LEU A 811 38.49 -22.60 16.12
C LEU A 811 38.11 -22.58 17.60
N ALA A 812 38.10 -23.75 18.25
CA ALA A 812 37.67 -23.89 19.62
C ALA A 812 38.62 -23.18 20.60
N LYS A 813 39.91 -23.51 20.55
CA LYS A 813 40.87 -23.17 21.62
C LYS A 813 41.60 -21.85 21.36
N THR A 814 41.74 -21.44 20.11
CA THR A 814 42.55 -20.25 19.76
C THR A 814 41.69 -19.10 19.27
N ILE A 815 40.83 -19.33 18.29
CA ILE A 815 40.03 -18.27 17.66
C ILE A 815 38.90 -17.81 18.58
N TYR A 816 38.06 -18.74 19.05
CA TYR A 816 36.95 -18.41 19.96
C TYR A 816 37.30 -18.59 21.44
N ASN A 817 38.38 -19.28 21.75
CA ASN A 817 38.84 -19.54 23.12
C ASN A 817 37.70 -20.05 24.04
N TYR A 818 37.05 -21.13 23.63
CA TYR A 818 36.05 -21.82 24.47
C TYR A 818 36.73 -22.38 25.72
N GLU A 819 36.06 -22.21 26.86
CA GLU A 819 36.53 -22.77 28.15
C GLU A 819 36.26 -24.27 28.29
#